data_AF-A0A3E0L3V7-F1
#
_entry.id   AF-A0A3E0L3V7-F1
#
_cell.length_a   1.000
_cell.length_b   1.000
_cell.length_c   1.000
_cell.angle_alpha   90.00
_cell.angle_beta   90.00
_cell.angle_gamma   90.00
#
_symmetry.space_group_name_H-M   'P 1'
#
loop_
_entity.id
_entity.type
_entity.pdbx_description
1 polymer ?
#
loop_
_entity_poly.entity_id
_entity_poly.type
_entity_poly.pdbx_seq_one_letter_code
_entity_poly.pdbx_strand_id
1 'polypeptide(L)'
;MSSLEDSLSFDGASPITFDLTGSDDLTVSKETSPLGVLNSDPSPSTISSESPRVPVRPANDLTAVSNFAYNTFTLADSFPRTLISSQPAHDQQDDVSKLFRDGWIGQDHSLQLFSSLHGGDSKASGPCTCSQCSLPPVDPRRIVPQSETLNQLPLPSLDLTKTFFLNSLPGANHTIYLDFNGHTTTGTTWNTAFGKSSIVTPAFDLDGNTAAFSTSELERIQYIWQRVVEDFSPFNVNVTTQEPTLDRLIKSSTTDTAWGVRVAIGGSSFDWLGAGAGGVAYVGSFNWNSDTPTFVFSTQTLSDEKYTADAISHEVGHTLGLNHDGRTIPSEEYYDGHGSGETGWGPIMGSGYYQNLTQWSKGEYLAANNTEDDLAIITTQNGFGYRVDDTGNTLATAKALTVSGTAVSANGIIERNTDVDFFSFTTGAGPISLTVTPSGRSPNLDILAELYNSAGVLVASSNPADFLAASISATVGAGTYYLKVDGVGKGDPLGTGYTDYGSLGQYAITGSIISGTKSISIAKTTDGKEAGPVSSVFTLTRTGDLSSALTVNYTLAGTATPGVDYTGTTPNTVTFAALSPTATITLPTIDDSVVDPSETIITKITAPTGYTISGSDTATATIVDNDGGGGNIFSNPNPISIDDESSGGTNPYPSTISVSGLSGNINNLKVTINDVSHTWIGDVDLLLVGPTGAKSILMSDIGEALSVSGVNLTFDTSATTLIDDSNVGTSGSYKPNDIDGGDGDFFDSPAPVGPYKADLSVFNNTSGNGTWSLYAFDDYQFLDVGSIAGGWSLTIGTAAPTKSISIAKTTDGNEAGSVGSVFTLTRTGDLSSALTVNYTLAGTATPGVDYTGTTPNTVTFLALSPTATITLPTKDDLLSDPSETIITKITAPAGYTISGPDNATATILDNDGNAANDNLVGTSLADALAGVGGNDTLDGGAGNDTLDGGADNDTYLFDTDLVLGSDRLIDASGIDTLNFAATTTKTINLNLGSTAAQNVTAGNLTLTLASATAFENVIGGSLNDNIVGNTLNNSLTGGLGKDSLTGSTGLDTLNYNSLGESLLSGFDVIQGYSGTGASLDRINAPAPIAAITLTASKGTASALTEAAIQLVLTNAAFAANTAAAFKVTGQSGTFIALNNGAAGFQAASDAIIQLSGYNIAAATPVVVI
;
A
#
# COMPACT_ATOMS: atom_id res chain seq x y z
N MET A 1 -22.35 43.11 21.98
CA MET A 1 -22.42 44.57 22.18
C MET A 1 -21.10 45.15 21.74
N SER A 2 -21.14 46.15 20.84
CA SER A 2 -20.23 47.31 20.71
C SER A 2 -18.70 47.10 20.73
N SER A 3 -17.88 47.70 19.86
CA SER A 3 -17.99 48.65 18.71
C SER A 3 -16.52 49.04 18.42
N LEU A 4 -15.98 49.37 17.24
CA LEU A 4 -16.38 50.04 16.00
C LEU A 4 -15.56 49.37 14.85
N GLU A 5 -15.99 49.33 13.58
CA GLU A 5 -15.81 50.38 12.54
C GLU A 5 -14.43 51.09 12.61
N ASP A 6 -13.60 51.09 11.58
CA ASP A 6 -13.93 51.59 10.24
C ASP A 6 -13.13 50.92 9.09
N SER A 7 -13.59 51.17 7.87
CA SER A 7 -13.08 50.77 6.57
C SER A 7 -11.87 51.58 6.08
N LEU A 8 -11.09 51.03 5.14
CA LEU A 8 -10.57 51.71 3.93
C LEU A 8 -9.77 50.74 3.03
N SER A 9 -9.74 51.02 1.72
CA SER A 9 -9.17 50.18 0.66
C SER A 9 -7.99 50.86 -0.09
N PHE A 10 -7.51 50.21 -1.15
CA PHE A 10 -6.38 50.58 -2.04
C PHE A 10 -4.97 50.35 -1.47
N ASP A 11 -3.91 50.12 -2.26
CA ASP A 11 -3.71 49.55 -3.62
C ASP A 11 -2.18 49.50 -3.84
N GLY A 12 -1.68 48.62 -4.70
CA GLY A 12 -0.48 48.85 -5.49
C GLY A 12 0.90 48.85 -4.83
N ALA A 13 1.71 47.87 -5.27
CA ALA A 13 3.15 47.93 -5.49
C ALA A 13 4.15 47.93 -4.29
N SER A 14 4.96 46.87 -4.28
CA SER A 14 6.28 46.73 -3.65
C SER A 14 7.34 47.66 -4.29
N PRO A 15 8.63 47.64 -3.88
CA PRO A 15 9.24 47.09 -2.65
C PRO A 15 10.19 48.08 -1.93
N ILE A 16 10.44 47.88 -0.63
CA ILE A 16 11.66 48.40 0.03
C ILE A 16 12.18 47.34 1.01
N THR A 17 13.40 46.87 0.79
CA THR A 17 14.19 46.08 1.76
C THR A 17 14.87 47.00 2.77
N PHE A 18 14.78 46.65 4.05
CA PHE A 18 15.76 47.04 5.07
C PHE A 18 15.99 45.89 6.04
N ASP A 19 17.20 45.32 5.95
CA ASP A 19 17.86 44.64 7.07
C ASP A 19 18.11 45.65 8.20
N LEU A 20 17.93 45.24 9.46
CA LEU A 20 18.84 45.61 10.54
C LEU A 20 18.62 44.74 11.79
N THR A 21 19.68 44.01 12.13
CA THR A 21 19.95 43.31 13.39
C THR A 21 19.77 44.16 14.67
N GLY A 22 19.45 43.52 15.80
CA GLY A 22 19.54 44.15 17.13
C GLY A 22 18.87 43.35 18.26
N SER A 23 19.66 42.98 19.29
CA SER A 23 19.25 42.15 20.45
C SER A 23 18.73 42.96 21.65
N ASP A 24 17.88 42.36 22.48
CA ASP A 24 18.21 41.91 23.86
C ASP A 24 17.02 41.84 24.85
N ASP A 25 16.90 40.64 25.43
CA ASP A 25 16.60 40.29 26.84
C ASP A 25 15.44 40.96 27.62
N LEU A 26 14.48 40.14 28.05
CA LEU A 26 14.04 40.11 29.46
C LEU A 26 13.37 38.78 29.85
N THR A 27 13.72 38.28 31.03
CA THR A 27 13.52 36.91 31.51
C THR A 27 12.14 36.58 32.11
N VAL A 28 11.92 35.25 32.21
CA VAL A 28 11.10 34.48 33.19
C VAL A 28 9.91 33.72 32.60
N SER A 29 10.06 32.40 32.51
CA SER A 29 8.95 31.45 32.53
C SER A 29 9.23 30.33 33.54
N LYS A 30 8.14 29.84 34.13
CA LYS A 30 8.09 28.78 35.15
C LYS A 30 7.63 27.49 34.46
N GLU A 31 8.08 26.34 34.94
CA GLU A 31 7.77 25.02 34.37
C GLU A 31 6.26 24.79 34.08
N THR A 32 5.98 24.33 32.86
CA THR A 32 5.07 23.20 32.56
C THR A 32 5.42 22.64 31.18
N SER A 33 6.01 21.44 31.12
CA SER A 33 5.99 20.58 29.92
C SER A 33 4.59 19.94 29.80
N PRO A 34 4.08 19.57 28.60
CA PRO A 34 4.75 18.65 27.67
C PRO A 34 5.12 19.27 26.33
N LEU A 35 6.28 18.90 25.79
CA LEU A 35 6.70 19.23 24.42
C LEU A 35 6.25 18.12 23.48
N GLY A 36 5.14 18.34 22.77
CA GLY A 36 5.03 17.91 21.38
C GLY A 36 5.50 19.08 20.51
N VAL A 37 6.35 18.80 19.51
CA VAL A 37 6.82 19.81 18.56
C VAL A 37 6.24 19.51 17.19
N LEU A 38 5.39 20.41 16.71
CA LEU A 38 4.90 20.50 15.34
C LEU A 38 5.72 21.55 14.59
N ASN A 39 5.94 21.28 13.29
CA ASN A 39 6.29 22.15 12.15
C ASN A 39 7.52 21.62 11.40
N SER A 40 7.66 21.65 10.07
CA SER A 40 6.83 21.88 8.86
C SER A 40 7.77 22.52 7.83
N ASP A 41 7.63 22.14 6.55
CA ASP A 41 8.37 22.68 5.38
C ASP A 41 9.82 22.15 5.17
N PRO A 42 10.37 22.14 3.92
CA PRO A 42 10.56 20.85 3.24
C PRO A 42 11.90 20.66 2.48
N SER A 43 12.02 19.49 1.83
CA SER A 43 12.86 19.15 0.66
C SER A 43 14.39 18.94 0.89
N PRO A 44 15.13 18.27 -0.04
CA PRO A 44 15.32 16.82 0.07
C PRO A 44 16.77 16.32 -0.20
N SER A 45 17.02 15.01 -0.04
CA SER A 45 18.10 14.31 -0.73
C SER A 45 17.82 12.80 -0.87
N THR A 46 18.06 12.28 -2.08
CA THR A 46 17.92 10.88 -2.59
C THR A 46 18.83 9.89 -1.81
N ILE A 47 18.89 8.54 -1.99
CA ILE A 47 18.64 7.66 -3.15
C ILE A 47 17.95 6.31 -2.79
N SER A 48 17.60 5.58 -3.84
CA SER A 48 17.39 4.12 -4.06
C SER A 48 18.20 3.12 -3.20
N SER A 49 17.73 1.90 -2.96
CA SER A 49 17.35 0.84 -3.94
C SER A 49 16.58 -0.32 -3.20
N GLU A 50 16.28 -1.53 -3.69
CA GLU A 50 16.47 -2.24 -4.98
C GLU A 50 15.29 -3.25 -5.21
N SER A 51 15.25 -3.94 -6.35
CA SER A 51 14.14 -4.79 -6.80
C SER A 51 14.20 -6.27 -6.36
N PRO A 52 13.05 -6.96 -6.19
CA PRO A 52 12.99 -8.43 -6.20
C PRO A 52 12.20 -9.02 -7.40
N ARG A 53 12.67 -10.14 -7.94
CA ARG A 53 11.98 -10.89 -9.03
C ARG A 53 10.79 -11.74 -8.55
N VAL A 54 9.62 -11.44 -9.12
CA VAL A 54 8.65 -12.38 -9.76
C VAL A 54 8.45 -13.79 -9.19
N PRO A 55 7.19 -14.13 -8.83
CA PRO A 55 6.64 -15.48 -8.99
C PRO A 55 5.47 -15.56 -10.02
N VAL A 56 5.47 -16.65 -10.79
CA VAL A 56 4.64 -16.91 -11.98
C VAL A 56 3.20 -17.37 -11.69
N ARG A 57 2.20 -16.85 -12.44
CA ARG A 57 0.95 -17.51 -12.96
C ARG A 57 -0.06 -16.45 -13.48
N PRO A 58 -1.13 -16.81 -14.22
CA PRO A 58 -1.30 -17.89 -15.20
C PRO A 58 -1.83 -17.37 -16.57
N ALA A 59 -1.65 -18.13 -17.65
CA ALA A 59 -2.15 -17.74 -18.99
C ALA A 59 -3.57 -18.25 -19.29
N ASN A 60 -4.39 -17.38 -19.91
CA ASN A 60 -5.58 -17.61 -20.76
C ASN A 60 -6.11 -16.22 -21.17
N ASP A 61 -6.59 -15.94 -22.38
CA ASP A 61 -6.55 -16.63 -23.67
C ASP A 61 -6.85 -15.55 -24.74
N LEU A 62 -6.20 -15.57 -25.91
CA LEU A 62 -6.44 -14.58 -26.99
C LEU A 62 -6.65 -15.26 -28.34
N THR A 63 -7.87 -15.11 -28.87
CA THR A 63 -8.37 -15.78 -30.06
C THR A 63 -7.88 -15.17 -31.37
N ALA A 64 -7.59 -16.00 -32.39
CA ALA A 64 -7.89 -15.63 -33.79
C ALA A 64 -8.00 -16.82 -34.79
N VAL A 65 -9.09 -16.82 -35.57
CA VAL A 65 -9.31 -17.41 -36.92
C VAL A 65 -9.27 -18.96 -37.12
N SER A 66 -10.44 -19.60 -37.30
CA SER A 66 -10.96 -19.94 -38.66
C SER A 66 -12.19 -20.88 -38.71
N ASN A 67 -13.22 -20.44 -39.46
CA ASN A 67 -14.19 -21.19 -40.30
C ASN A 67 -15.11 -22.34 -39.77
N PHE A 68 -16.30 -22.37 -40.41
CA PHE A 68 -17.33 -23.44 -40.52
C PHE A 68 -18.44 -23.62 -39.45
N ALA A 69 -19.56 -22.95 -39.73
CA ALA A 69 -20.87 -23.52 -40.06
C ALA A 69 -21.73 -24.35 -39.05
N TYR A 70 -22.89 -23.74 -38.71
CA TYR A 70 -24.25 -24.32 -38.57
C TYR A 70 -24.68 -25.19 -37.36
N ASN A 71 -25.93 -24.92 -36.96
CA ASN A 71 -26.92 -25.72 -36.20
C ASN A 71 -26.90 -25.77 -34.66
N THR A 72 -27.79 -24.96 -34.09
CA THR A 72 -28.82 -25.31 -33.10
C THR A 72 -28.94 -26.78 -32.62
N PHE A 73 -28.99 -27.02 -31.31
CA PHE A 73 -30.23 -27.39 -30.58
C PHE A 73 -30.08 -27.32 -29.04
N THR A 74 -31.19 -27.36 -28.32
CA THR A 74 -31.35 -27.19 -26.87
C THR A 74 -31.60 -28.51 -26.11
N LEU A 75 -31.75 -28.40 -24.77
CA LEU A 75 -32.28 -29.38 -23.79
C LEU A 75 -31.27 -30.42 -23.24
N ALA A 76 -31.37 -30.90 -21.99
CA ALA A 76 -32.02 -30.41 -20.75
C ALA A 76 -31.60 -31.35 -19.57
N ASP A 77 -31.90 -30.96 -18.31
CA ASP A 77 -32.17 -31.83 -17.15
C ASP A 77 -31.03 -32.74 -16.60
N SER A 78 -30.92 -33.10 -15.31
CA SER A 78 -31.66 -32.71 -14.08
C SER A 78 -30.98 -33.21 -12.79
N PHE A 79 -30.89 -32.35 -11.75
CA PHE A 79 -31.05 -32.64 -10.28
C PHE A 79 -30.15 -33.73 -9.58
N PRO A 80 -30.19 -33.94 -8.22
CA PRO A 80 -29.44 -33.11 -7.26
C PRO A 80 -28.83 -33.82 -6.00
N ARG A 81 -28.11 -33.04 -5.15
CA ARG A 81 -27.79 -33.24 -3.69
C ARG A 81 -27.10 -34.58 -3.28
N THR A 82 -26.10 -34.59 -2.37
CA THR A 82 -26.26 -34.40 -0.91
C THR A 82 -24.89 -34.30 -0.21
N LEU A 83 -24.83 -33.68 0.98
CA LEU A 83 -23.63 -33.55 1.83
C LEU A 83 -23.09 -34.87 2.40
N ILE A 84 -21.78 -34.93 2.74
CA ILE A 84 -21.22 -35.21 4.10
C ILE A 84 -19.66 -35.17 4.06
N SER A 85 -19.04 -35.13 5.24
CA SER A 85 -17.69 -34.63 5.56
C SER A 85 -16.49 -35.59 5.40
N SER A 86 -15.30 -34.99 5.58
CA SER A 86 -14.09 -35.51 6.25
C SER A 86 -13.22 -36.61 5.60
N GLN A 87 -11.97 -36.19 5.30
CA GLN A 87 -10.70 -36.92 5.13
C GLN A 87 -10.33 -37.94 6.25
N PRO A 88 -9.20 -38.70 6.17
CA PRO A 88 -8.38 -39.14 5.01
C PRO A 88 -7.90 -40.63 5.05
N ALA A 89 -7.30 -41.12 3.94
CA ALA A 89 -6.33 -42.24 3.89
C ALA A 89 -5.51 -42.09 2.58
N HIS A 90 -4.16 -42.05 2.56
CA HIS A 90 -3.12 -43.08 2.79
C HIS A 90 -2.96 -44.15 1.67
N ASP A 91 -1.77 -44.13 1.02
CA ASP A 91 -0.85 -45.27 0.76
C ASP A 91 -0.36 -45.56 -0.70
N GLN A 92 0.93 -45.94 -0.81
CA GLN A 92 1.65 -46.77 -1.84
C GLN A 92 2.27 -46.11 -3.11
N GLN A 93 3.62 -46.12 -3.32
CA GLN A 93 4.55 -47.13 -3.94
C GLN A 93 4.72 -46.97 -5.48
N ASP A 94 5.84 -47.23 -6.19
CA ASP A 94 7.22 -47.76 -5.97
C ASP A 94 8.20 -47.04 -6.94
N ASP A 95 9.46 -46.70 -6.62
CA ASP A 95 10.75 -47.46 -6.65
C ASP A 95 11.32 -47.97 -8.00
N VAL A 96 12.48 -47.37 -8.37
CA VAL A 96 13.64 -47.90 -9.13
C VAL A 96 14.75 -46.83 -9.04
N SER A 97 16.07 -47.07 -8.99
CA SER A 97 16.92 -48.29 -9.01
C SER A 97 18.29 -47.99 -8.33
N LYS A 98 19.20 -48.98 -8.21
CA LYS A 98 20.60 -48.83 -7.73
C LYS A 98 21.61 -49.64 -8.55
N LEU A 99 22.91 -49.26 -8.47
CA LEU A 99 24.19 -50.02 -8.56
C LEU A 99 25.24 -49.22 -9.38
N PHE A 100 26.50 -49.07 -8.99
CA PHE A 100 27.48 -50.09 -8.53
C PHE A 100 28.35 -49.69 -7.32
N ARG A 101 29.28 -50.58 -6.90
CA ARG A 101 30.00 -50.57 -5.59
C ARG A 101 31.48 -50.99 -5.72
N ASP A 102 32.23 -50.78 -4.62
CA ASP A 102 33.61 -51.24 -4.32
C ASP A 102 34.76 -50.51 -5.08
N GLY A 103 35.90 -50.09 -4.51
CA GLY A 103 36.42 -50.06 -3.12
C GLY A 103 37.86 -50.60 -3.02
N TRP A 104 38.83 -49.89 -2.42
CA TRP A 104 40.06 -50.44 -1.75
C TRP A 104 40.95 -49.39 -1.03
N ILE A 105 42.01 -49.87 -0.34
CA ILE A 105 42.76 -49.25 0.78
C ILE A 105 44.19 -48.78 0.39
N GLY A 106 44.72 -47.77 1.10
CA GLY A 106 46.17 -47.43 1.21
C GLY A 106 46.37 -45.97 1.65
N GLN A 107 46.58 -45.59 2.91
CA GLN A 107 47.67 -45.83 3.87
C GLN A 107 49.03 -45.11 3.58
N ASP A 108 49.27 -44.07 4.40
CA ASP A 108 50.49 -43.78 5.18
C ASP A 108 51.62 -42.83 4.66
N HIS A 109 52.23 -42.12 5.64
CA HIS A 109 53.46 -41.27 5.58
C HIS A 109 53.38 -39.92 4.80
N SER A 110 54.01 -38.80 5.19
CA SER A 110 54.83 -38.47 6.39
C SER A 110 55.08 -36.96 6.61
N LEU A 111 55.11 -36.54 7.89
CA LEU A 111 56.04 -35.60 8.56
C LEU A 111 56.78 -34.46 7.81
N GLN A 112 56.51 -33.23 8.32
CA GLN A 112 57.46 -32.18 8.77
C GLN A 112 58.31 -31.31 7.82
N LEU A 113 58.64 -30.12 8.38
CA LEU A 113 59.57 -29.05 7.96
C LEU A 113 58.96 -28.06 6.92
N PHE A 114 58.92 -26.74 7.14
CA PHE A 114 59.79 -25.89 7.97
C PHE A 114 59.06 -24.89 8.89
N SER A 115 59.73 -24.54 9.99
CA SER A 115 59.53 -23.33 10.79
C SER A 115 59.88 -22.05 9.98
N SER A 116 59.49 -20.82 10.35
CA SER A 116 59.97 -20.16 11.58
C SER A 116 59.49 -18.71 11.77
N LEU A 117 59.30 -18.29 13.06
CA LEU A 117 59.46 -16.92 13.62
C LEU A 117 58.46 -15.83 13.16
N HIS A 118 57.80 -15.01 13.99
CA HIS A 118 57.59 -14.84 15.45
C HIS A 118 56.15 -14.27 15.64
N GLY A 119 55.49 -14.30 16.80
CA GLY A 119 55.83 -14.92 18.07
C GLY A 119 54.97 -14.35 19.21
N GLY A 120 54.54 -15.21 20.14
CA GLY A 120 53.97 -14.81 21.43
C GLY A 120 52.53 -14.34 21.42
N ASP A 121 51.60 -15.26 21.68
CA ASP A 121 50.65 -14.98 22.76
C ASP A 121 50.37 -16.22 23.61
N SER A 122 50.20 -16.02 24.91
CA SER A 122 50.18 -17.10 25.89
C SER A 122 48.79 -17.70 26.05
N LYS A 123 48.71 -19.05 26.05
CA LYS A 123 47.52 -19.78 26.48
C LYS A 123 47.09 -19.36 27.89
N ALA A 124 45.97 -18.65 27.97
CA ALA A 124 45.09 -18.68 29.14
C ALA A 124 43.96 -19.71 28.89
N SER A 125 44.33 -20.97 28.65
CA SER A 125 43.36 -22.06 28.59
C SER A 125 42.92 -22.45 30.01
N GLY A 126 41.96 -21.71 30.55
CA GLY A 126 41.17 -22.08 31.73
C GLY A 126 39.70 -22.17 31.34
N PRO A 127 38.93 -23.14 31.84
CA PRO A 127 37.48 -23.16 31.62
C PRO A 127 36.86 -21.97 32.36
N CYS A 128 35.96 -21.23 31.71
CA CYS A 128 35.20 -20.14 32.33
C CYS A 128 34.39 -20.69 33.50
N THR A 129 34.87 -20.46 34.72
CA THR A 129 34.07 -20.65 35.93
C THR A 129 33.08 -19.50 36.01
N CYS A 130 31.80 -19.80 35.79
CA CYS A 130 30.66 -18.88 35.72
C CYS A 130 30.67 -17.78 36.81
N SER A 131 31.31 -16.65 36.50
CA SER A 131 31.25 -15.41 37.28
C SER A 131 31.46 -14.18 36.39
N GLN A 132 32.52 -14.15 35.57
CA GLN A 132 32.82 -13.04 34.66
C GLN A 132 32.99 -13.53 33.21
N CYS A 133 32.47 -12.74 32.26
CA CYS A 133 32.51 -12.96 30.82
C CYS A 133 33.16 -11.75 30.13
N SER A 134 33.69 -11.90 28.91
CA SER A 134 34.48 -10.84 28.26
C SER A 134 34.47 -10.98 26.74
N LEU A 135 33.66 -10.16 26.07
CA LEU A 135 33.54 -10.12 24.62
C LEU A 135 34.92 -9.87 23.95
N PRO A 136 35.30 -10.59 22.88
CA PRO A 136 36.58 -10.39 22.21
C PRO A 136 36.72 -8.97 21.63
N PRO A 137 37.95 -8.47 21.48
CA PRO A 137 38.21 -7.26 20.69
C PRO A 137 37.73 -7.46 19.25
N VAL A 138 37.35 -6.37 18.59
CA VAL A 138 37.08 -6.35 17.15
C VAL A 138 38.34 -6.82 16.41
N ASP A 139 38.22 -7.78 15.50
CA ASP A 139 39.32 -8.17 14.61
C ASP A 139 39.34 -7.20 13.42
N PRO A 140 40.33 -6.31 13.30
CA PRO A 140 40.37 -5.32 12.23
C PRO A 140 40.51 -5.95 10.83
N ARG A 141 40.84 -7.25 10.73
CA ARG A 141 40.89 -8.00 9.46
C ARG A 141 39.52 -8.53 9.03
N ARG A 142 38.53 -8.44 9.90
CA ARG A 142 37.13 -8.82 9.68
C ARG A 142 36.22 -7.60 9.56
N ILE A 143 36.79 -6.39 9.52
CA ILE A 143 36.07 -5.18 9.10
C ILE A 143 35.59 -5.42 7.67
N VAL A 144 34.36 -5.87 7.54
CA VAL A 144 33.53 -5.56 6.38
C VAL A 144 33.38 -4.04 6.44
N PRO A 145 33.75 -3.27 5.40
CA PRO A 145 33.39 -1.87 5.35
C PRO A 145 31.86 -1.82 5.34
N GLN A 146 31.27 -1.44 6.49
CA GLN A 146 29.84 -1.21 6.51
C GLN A 146 29.53 -0.08 5.55
N SER A 147 28.48 -0.28 4.77
CA SER A 147 27.88 0.78 3.98
C SER A 147 27.36 1.86 4.94
N GLU A 148 28.15 2.91 5.13
CA GLU A 148 27.61 4.24 5.52
C GLU A 148 26.84 4.89 4.34
N THR A 149 26.64 4.16 3.23
CA THR A 149 25.81 4.54 2.08
C THR A 149 24.44 3.85 2.08
N LEU A 150 23.90 3.58 3.27
CA LEU A 150 22.46 3.82 3.43
C LEU A 150 22.29 5.33 3.34
N ASN A 151 21.62 5.81 2.28
CA ASN A 151 21.35 7.23 2.13
C ASN A 151 20.34 7.68 3.20
N GLN A 152 20.88 8.02 4.38
CA GLN A 152 20.13 8.72 5.40
C GLN A 152 19.68 10.06 4.81
N LEU A 153 18.37 10.19 4.62
CA LEU A 153 17.67 11.48 4.67
C LEU A 153 18.34 12.36 5.74
N PRO A 154 18.59 13.65 5.48
CA PRO A 154 19.41 14.48 6.35
C PRO A 154 18.78 14.50 7.75
N LEU A 155 19.39 13.72 8.66
CA LEU A 155 18.92 13.63 10.03
C LEU A 155 18.92 15.05 10.62
N PRO A 156 17.84 15.47 11.31
CA PRO A 156 17.79 16.79 11.90
C PRO A 156 19.00 16.98 12.82
N SER A 157 19.63 18.15 12.76
CA SER A 157 20.86 18.41 13.49
C SER A 157 20.64 18.18 14.99
N LEU A 158 21.44 17.26 15.55
CA LEU A 158 21.31 16.85 16.94
C LEU A 158 21.56 18.04 17.88
N ASP A 159 20.70 18.22 18.89
CA ASP A 159 20.99 19.13 19.99
C ASP A 159 22.05 18.50 20.89
N LEU A 160 23.33 18.77 20.57
CA LEU A 160 24.50 18.26 21.29
C LEU A 160 24.56 18.74 22.75
N THR A 161 23.75 19.75 23.14
CA THR A 161 23.63 20.12 24.56
C THR A 161 22.89 19.07 25.39
N LYS A 162 22.15 18.16 24.73
CA LYS A 162 21.41 17.06 25.35
C LYS A 162 22.21 15.77 25.51
N THR A 163 23.43 15.68 25.00
CA THR A 163 24.21 14.42 24.96
C THR A 163 24.33 13.71 26.31
N PHE A 164 24.33 14.44 27.45
CA PHE A 164 24.36 13.87 28.82
C PHE A 164 23.01 14.02 29.57
N PHE A 165 21.91 14.11 28.83
CA PHE A 165 20.54 14.23 29.33
C PHE A 165 19.55 13.33 28.54
N LEU A 166 20.06 12.40 27.70
CA LEU A 166 19.25 11.52 26.86
C LEU A 166 18.61 10.42 27.72
N ASN A 167 17.35 10.08 27.44
CA ASN A 167 16.56 9.10 28.19
C ASN A 167 15.57 8.42 27.22
N SER A 168 15.59 7.09 27.11
CA SER A 168 14.70 6.37 26.18
C SER A 168 13.34 5.99 26.77
N LEU A 169 13.24 5.95 28.09
CA LEU A 169 11.97 5.78 28.80
C LEU A 169 11.99 6.57 30.12
N PRO A 170 11.88 7.92 30.07
CA PRO A 170 11.92 8.76 31.26
C PRO A 170 10.90 8.30 32.32
N GLY A 171 11.36 8.04 33.53
CA GLY A 171 10.52 7.58 34.64
C GLY A 171 10.36 6.07 34.76
N ALA A 172 11.00 5.25 33.92
CA ALA A 172 11.07 3.81 34.15
C ALA A 172 11.71 3.50 35.52
N ASN A 173 11.25 2.41 36.14
CA ASN A 173 11.82 1.96 37.41
C ASN A 173 13.23 1.39 37.26
N HIS A 174 13.59 0.88 36.08
CA HIS A 174 14.88 0.25 35.84
C HIS A 174 15.74 1.10 34.90
N THR A 175 17.06 1.05 35.06
CA THR A 175 17.97 1.98 34.36
C THR A 175 19.26 1.30 33.88
N ILE A 176 19.62 1.54 32.63
CA ILE A 176 20.93 1.23 32.04
C ILE A 176 21.61 2.58 31.81
N TYR A 177 22.63 2.89 32.60
CA TYR A 177 23.35 4.17 32.52
C TYR A 177 24.63 4.01 31.69
N LEU A 178 24.71 4.72 30.58
CA LEU A 178 25.87 4.77 29.69
C LEU A 178 26.81 5.90 30.14
N ASP A 179 27.84 5.52 30.87
CA ASP A 179 28.82 6.42 31.50
C ASP A 179 30.04 6.63 30.59
N PHE A 180 29.91 7.61 29.70
CA PHE A 180 30.99 8.10 28.84
C PHE A 180 31.87 9.17 29.53
N ASN A 181 31.48 9.69 30.71
CA ASN A 181 32.14 10.85 31.33
C ASN A 181 33.43 10.50 32.10
N GLY A 182 33.66 9.20 32.35
CA GLY A 182 34.84 8.66 33.00
C GLY A 182 34.57 8.30 34.46
N HIS A 183 34.75 7.03 34.79
CA HIS A 183 34.31 6.46 36.06
C HIS A 183 35.49 5.90 36.89
N THR A 184 35.42 6.02 38.23
CA THR A 184 36.40 5.41 39.15
C THR A 184 35.74 4.37 40.05
N THR A 185 35.87 3.10 39.67
CA THR A 185 35.31 1.96 40.40
C THR A 185 36.12 1.65 41.66
N THR A 186 35.46 1.68 42.82
CA THR A 186 36.06 1.37 44.13
C THR A 186 35.14 0.52 44.99
N GLY A 187 35.72 -0.37 45.80
CA GLY A 187 34.96 -1.20 46.76
C GLY A 187 34.11 -2.33 46.16
N THR A 188 34.23 -2.63 44.86
CA THR A 188 33.42 -3.65 44.17
C THR A 188 34.11 -5.02 44.12
N THR A 189 33.41 -6.01 43.55
CA THR A 189 33.97 -7.32 43.24
C THR A 189 35.18 -7.21 42.31
N TRP A 190 35.16 -6.31 41.32
CA TRP A 190 36.30 -6.04 40.42
C TRP A 190 37.58 -5.65 41.17
N ASN A 191 37.47 -4.70 42.10
CA ASN A 191 38.60 -4.25 42.92
C ASN A 191 39.23 -5.41 43.70
N THR A 192 38.39 -6.30 44.22
CA THR A 192 38.82 -7.47 45.01
C THR A 192 39.45 -8.55 44.12
N ALA A 193 38.82 -8.88 42.99
CA ALA A 193 39.27 -9.93 42.07
C ALA A 193 40.63 -9.61 41.43
N PHE A 194 40.88 -8.34 41.08
CA PHE A 194 42.10 -7.89 40.42
C PHE A 194 43.15 -7.29 41.39
N GLY A 195 42.84 -7.23 42.69
CA GLY A 195 43.74 -6.69 43.72
C GLY A 195 44.05 -5.19 43.57
N LYS A 196 43.09 -4.41 43.05
CA LYS A 196 43.23 -2.98 42.73
C LYS A 196 42.41 -2.14 43.71
N SER A 197 43.03 -1.18 44.40
CA SER A 197 42.30 -0.25 45.29
C SER A 197 41.26 0.62 44.56
N SER A 198 41.51 0.88 43.28
CA SER A 198 40.65 1.63 42.36
C SER A 198 40.91 1.14 40.93
N ILE A 199 39.87 1.10 40.11
CA ILE A 199 39.95 0.94 38.66
C ILE A 199 39.44 2.25 38.06
N VAL A 200 40.11 2.77 37.04
CA VAL A 200 39.79 4.07 36.42
C VAL A 200 39.48 3.82 34.95
N THR A 201 38.26 4.11 34.54
CA THR A 201 37.86 4.25 33.14
C THR A 201 37.96 5.75 32.80
N PRO A 202 38.81 6.15 31.84
CA PRO A 202 38.83 7.54 31.38
C PRO A 202 37.53 7.89 30.65
N ALA A 203 37.29 9.18 30.42
CA ALA A 203 36.23 9.62 29.52
C ALA A 203 36.40 9.02 28.11
N PHE A 204 35.29 8.86 27.39
CA PHE A 204 35.33 8.48 25.97
C PHE A 204 36.05 9.56 25.15
N ASP A 205 36.91 9.13 24.24
CA ASP A 205 37.94 9.97 23.62
C ASP A 205 38.20 9.51 22.17
N LEU A 206 38.19 10.45 21.23
CA LEU A 206 38.50 10.29 19.81
C LEU A 206 39.71 11.13 19.38
N ASP A 207 40.00 12.25 20.05
CA ASP A 207 41.06 13.21 19.64
C ASP A 207 42.30 13.24 20.55
N GLY A 208 42.24 12.55 21.69
CA GLY A 208 43.28 12.48 22.74
C GLY A 208 43.02 13.40 23.94
N ASN A 209 41.87 14.08 24.02
CA ASN A 209 41.53 15.08 25.02
C ASN A 209 40.42 14.63 25.99
N THR A 210 40.70 13.59 26.79
CA THR A 210 39.89 13.17 27.96
C THR A 210 39.45 14.26 28.98
N ALA A 211 39.83 15.53 28.81
CA ALA A 211 39.42 16.65 29.67
C ALA A 211 38.19 17.43 29.16
N ALA A 212 37.79 17.31 27.89
CA ALA A 212 36.59 17.95 27.34
C ALA A 212 36.15 17.32 26.02
N PHE A 213 34.85 17.06 25.87
CA PHE A 213 34.26 16.50 24.65
C PHE A 213 34.23 17.50 23.48
N SER A 214 34.72 17.05 22.34
CA SER A 214 34.57 17.62 21.01
C SER A 214 33.18 17.38 20.42
N THR A 215 32.81 18.13 19.38
CA THR A 215 31.56 17.94 18.63
C THR A 215 31.38 16.50 18.15
N SER A 216 32.44 15.90 17.57
CA SER A 216 32.39 14.55 17.01
C SER A 216 32.26 13.46 18.07
N GLU A 217 32.80 13.66 19.28
CA GLU A 217 32.54 12.76 20.40
C GLU A 217 31.10 12.89 20.90
N LEU A 218 30.56 14.12 20.98
CA LEU A 218 29.16 14.32 21.38
C LEU A 218 28.20 13.66 20.39
N GLU A 219 28.43 13.81 19.09
CA GLU A 219 27.69 13.13 18.01
C GLU A 219 27.81 11.60 18.13
N ARG A 220 29.04 11.07 18.24
CA ARG A 220 29.32 9.64 18.40
C ARG A 220 28.62 9.05 19.63
N ILE A 221 28.59 9.77 20.75
CA ILE A 221 27.87 9.37 21.97
C ILE A 221 26.35 9.29 21.72
N GLN A 222 25.76 10.28 21.04
CA GLN A 222 24.33 10.23 20.73
C GLN A 222 23.98 9.06 19.79
N TYR A 223 24.82 8.79 18.78
CA TYR A 223 24.60 7.67 17.86
C TYR A 223 24.79 6.29 18.51
N ILE A 224 25.81 6.12 19.37
CA ILE A 224 25.96 4.90 20.18
C ILE A 224 24.74 4.71 21.09
N TRP A 225 24.28 5.78 21.76
CA TRP A 225 23.07 5.72 22.58
C TRP A 225 21.83 5.33 21.75
N GLN A 226 21.63 5.88 20.54
CA GLN A 226 20.52 5.51 19.66
C GLN A 226 20.49 4.01 19.32
N ARG A 227 21.64 3.40 19.03
CA ARG A 227 21.73 1.95 18.75
C ARG A 227 21.40 1.09 19.97
N VAL A 228 22.00 1.40 21.12
CA VAL A 228 21.70 0.68 22.39
C VAL A 228 20.24 0.89 22.80
N VAL A 229 19.64 2.04 22.48
CA VAL A 229 18.21 2.27 22.71
C VAL A 229 17.33 1.32 21.89
N GLU A 230 17.71 0.98 20.67
CA GLU A 230 16.93 0.05 19.84
C GLU A 230 16.95 -1.37 20.42
N ASP A 231 18.11 -1.87 20.83
CA ASP A 231 18.27 -3.19 21.48
C ASP A 231 17.42 -3.37 22.75
N PHE A 232 17.22 -2.28 23.50
CA PHE A 232 16.40 -2.27 24.72
C PHE A 232 15.03 -1.59 24.55
N SER A 233 14.66 -1.19 23.34
CA SER A 233 13.36 -0.58 23.04
C SER A 233 12.15 -1.48 23.35
N PRO A 234 12.23 -2.83 23.28
CA PRO A 234 11.11 -3.68 23.65
C PRO A 234 10.82 -3.73 25.16
N PHE A 235 11.75 -3.27 26.01
CA PHE A 235 11.70 -3.51 27.46
C PHE A 235 11.37 -2.25 28.28
N ASN A 236 10.76 -2.45 29.45
CA ASN A 236 10.42 -1.40 30.41
C ASN A 236 11.65 -0.97 31.26
N VAL A 237 12.68 -0.50 30.55
CA VAL A 237 13.96 -0.02 31.09
C VAL A 237 14.33 1.29 30.41
N ASN A 238 14.92 2.22 31.17
CA ASN A 238 15.44 3.48 30.64
C ASN A 238 16.92 3.33 30.31
N VAL A 239 17.29 3.45 29.03
CA VAL A 239 18.69 3.62 28.60
C VAL A 239 18.99 5.11 28.59
N THR A 240 20.01 5.54 29.33
CA THR A 240 20.27 6.96 29.55
C THR A 240 21.76 7.30 29.57
N THR A 241 22.10 8.51 29.10
CA THR A 241 23.41 9.15 29.28
C THR A 241 23.41 10.18 30.42
N GLN A 242 22.26 10.38 31.07
CA GLN A 242 22.12 11.23 32.24
C GLN A 242 22.56 10.47 33.49
N GLU A 243 23.54 10.98 34.23
CA GLU A 243 23.98 10.31 35.46
C GLU A 243 22.83 10.24 36.48
N PRO A 244 22.41 9.03 36.90
CA PRO A 244 21.39 8.86 37.92
C PRO A 244 22.03 8.80 39.31
N THR A 245 21.21 8.89 40.36
CA THR A 245 21.69 8.73 41.74
C THR A 245 22.09 7.28 42.03
N LEU A 246 22.99 7.05 42.99
CA LEU A 246 23.55 5.72 43.29
C LEU A 246 22.49 4.66 43.63
N ASP A 247 21.41 5.03 44.30
CA ASP A 247 20.26 4.16 44.60
C ASP A 247 19.53 3.67 43.34
N ARG A 248 19.70 4.35 42.20
CA ARG A 248 19.19 3.94 40.89
C ARG A 248 20.14 3.04 40.10
N LEU A 249 21.30 2.69 40.66
CA LEU A 249 22.32 1.81 40.08
C LEU A 249 22.64 0.60 40.95
N ILE A 250 21.91 0.40 42.06
CA ILE A 250 22.08 -0.74 42.98
C ILE A 250 20.74 -1.27 43.43
N LYS A 251 20.58 -2.59 43.53
CA LYS A 251 19.40 -3.20 44.13
C LYS A 251 19.54 -3.20 45.65
N SER A 252 19.09 -2.12 46.30
CA SER A 252 19.39 -1.85 47.72
C SER A 252 18.77 -2.88 48.69
N SER A 253 17.67 -3.52 48.29
CA SER A 253 16.97 -4.55 49.10
C SER A 253 16.09 -5.45 48.23
N THR A 254 15.53 -6.53 48.81
CA THR A 254 14.56 -7.40 48.12
C THR A 254 13.18 -6.76 47.92
N THR A 255 12.93 -5.61 48.56
CA THR A 255 11.71 -4.79 48.39
C THR A 255 11.98 -3.53 47.57
N ASP A 256 13.21 -3.36 47.08
CA ASP A 256 13.53 -2.34 46.12
C ASP A 256 12.74 -2.60 44.84
N THR A 257 12.18 -1.55 44.25
CA THR A 257 11.40 -1.61 43.01
C THR A 257 12.06 -0.84 41.89
N ALA A 258 13.22 -0.20 42.12
CA ALA A 258 13.81 0.70 41.14
C ALA A 258 15.34 0.84 41.27
N TRP A 259 16.06 0.07 40.45
CA TRP A 259 17.53 0.01 40.42
C TRP A 259 18.05 -0.02 38.97
N GLY A 260 19.33 -0.31 38.77
CA GLY A 260 19.93 -0.30 37.43
C GLY A 260 21.36 -0.81 37.42
N VAL A 261 22.06 -0.58 36.30
CA VAL A 261 23.48 -0.86 36.14
C VAL A 261 24.20 0.28 35.42
N ARG A 262 25.48 0.50 35.79
CA ARG A 262 26.39 1.41 35.10
C ARG A 262 27.20 0.66 34.06
N VAL A 263 27.30 1.22 32.86
CA VAL A 263 28.20 0.80 31.79
C VAL A 263 29.30 1.87 31.69
N ALA A 264 30.49 1.57 32.17
CA ALA A 264 31.63 2.49 32.15
C ALA A 264 32.39 2.35 30.81
N ILE A 265 32.36 3.40 29.99
CA ILE A 265 32.76 3.34 28.57
C ILE A 265 34.00 4.21 28.34
N GLY A 266 35.13 3.58 27.99
CA GLY A 266 36.37 4.28 27.64
C GLY A 266 37.65 3.50 27.94
N GLY A 267 38.78 4.04 27.48
CA GLY A 267 40.12 3.51 27.79
C GLY A 267 40.42 2.16 27.13
N SER A 268 41.35 1.40 27.72
CA SER A 268 41.85 0.13 27.19
C SER A 268 41.74 -0.99 28.22
N SER A 269 41.29 -2.17 27.78
CA SER A 269 41.21 -3.37 28.61
C SER A 269 42.58 -3.74 29.22
N PHE A 270 43.67 -3.45 28.52
CA PHE A 270 45.04 -3.69 29.01
C PHE A 270 45.43 -2.85 30.23
N ASP A 271 44.73 -1.76 30.55
CA ASP A 271 45.07 -0.86 31.67
C ASP A 271 44.87 -1.53 33.05
N TRP A 272 43.88 -2.43 33.15
CA TRP A 272 43.58 -3.12 34.41
C TRP A 272 43.15 -4.58 34.27
N LEU A 273 42.43 -4.98 33.21
CA LEU A 273 42.02 -6.35 32.95
C LEU A 273 43.23 -7.20 32.52
N GLY A 274 44.14 -6.60 31.75
CA GLY A 274 45.41 -7.23 31.35
C GLY A 274 45.29 -8.26 30.22
N ALA A 275 44.12 -8.36 29.60
CA ALA A 275 43.83 -9.12 28.40
C ALA A 275 43.07 -8.23 27.41
N GLY A 276 43.11 -8.56 26.11
CA GLY A 276 42.31 -7.88 25.10
C GLY A 276 40.84 -8.32 25.20
N ALA A 277 39.93 -7.38 25.45
CA ALA A 277 38.48 -7.59 25.40
C ALA A 277 37.80 -6.30 24.89
N GLY A 278 36.71 -6.43 24.12
CA GLY A 278 35.84 -5.30 23.75
C GLY A 278 35.04 -4.79 24.95
N GLY A 279 34.64 -5.71 25.85
CA GLY A 279 34.01 -5.39 27.13
C GLY A 279 34.26 -6.47 28.18
N VAL A 280 33.69 -6.26 29.38
CA VAL A 280 33.69 -7.26 30.47
C VAL A 280 32.58 -6.99 31.50
N ALA A 281 31.88 -8.05 31.88
CA ALA A 281 30.74 -8.01 32.80
C ALA A 281 30.77 -9.17 33.83
N TYR A 282 30.07 -8.94 34.96
CA TYR A 282 29.69 -10.01 35.90
C TYR A 282 28.28 -10.50 35.55
N VAL A 283 28.09 -11.81 35.39
CA VAL A 283 26.79 -12.37 35.01
C VAL A 283 25.78 -12.18 36.16
N GLY A 284 24.61 -11.63 35.84
CA GLY A 284 23.54 -11.32 36.80
C GLY A 284 23.79 -10.11 37.70
N SER A 285 24.79 -9.27 37.40
CA SER A 285 25.16 -8.10 38.23
C SER A 285 24.08 -7.01 38.32
N PHE A 286 23.14 -6.97 37.38
CA PHE A 286 22.02 -6.00 37.38
C PHE A 286 21.18 -6.08 38.67
N ASN A 287 21.16 -7.24 39.33
CA ASN A 287 20.42 -7.47 40.56
C ASN A 287 21.25 -7.27 41.85
N TRP A 288 22.48 -6.74 41.78
CA TRP A 288 23.39 -6.66 42.93
C TRP A 288 23.21 -5.37 43.76
N ASN A 289 23.54 -5.42 45.04
CA ASN A 289 23.38 -4.31 46.00
C ASN A 289 24.62 -3.38 46.07
N SER A 290 25.37 -3.28 44.97
CA SER A 290 26.61 -2.51 44.85
C SER A 290 26.77 -2.04 43.40
N ASP A 291 27.26 -0.82 43.19
CA ASP A 291 27.55 -0.26 41.85
C ASP A 291 28.79 -0.97 41.29
N THR A 292 28.57 -2.20 40.81
CA THR A 292 29.55 -3.04 40.13
C THR A 292 29.33 -2.83 38.64
N PRO A 293 30.05 -1.89 38.00
CA PRO A 293 29.81 -1.56 36.61
C PRO A 293 30.17 -2.74 35.69
N THR A 294 29.52 -2.76 34.53
CA THR A 294 30.05 -3.38 33.33
C THR A 294 31.01 -2.40 32.65
N PHE A 295 32.03 -2.90 31.95
CA PHE A 295 32.99 -2.07 31.23
C PHE A 295 32.95 -2.33 29.72
N VAL A 296 33.09 -1.27 28.93
CA VAL A 296 33.29 -1.33 27.48
C VAL A 296 34.51 -0.48 27.13
N PHE A 297 35.45 -1.06 26.40
CA PHE A 297 36.76 -0.48 26.16
C PHE A 297 36.85 0.10 24.76
N SER A 298 36.71 1.42 24.64
CA SER A 298 36.71 2.12 23.35
C SER A 298 37.95 1.80 22.51
N THR A 299 39.12 1.58 23.13
CA THR A 299 40.34 1.19 22.39
C THR A 299 40.20 -0.16 21.66
N GLN A 300 39.43 -1.12 22.20
CA GLN A 300 39.24 -2.45 21.62
C GLN A 300 37.99 -2.56 20.73
N THR A 301 37.04 -1.64 20.85
CA THR A 301 35.95 -1.41 19.88
C THR A 301 36.36 -0.41 18.78
N LEU A 302 37.63 -0.02 18.71
CA LEU A 302 38.19 0.96 17.76
C LEU A 302 37.54 2.36 17.83
N SER A 303 36.89 2.67 18.95
CA SER A 303 35.97 3.79 19.19
C SER A 303 34.85 3.91 18.14
N ASP A 304 34.56 2.83 17.42
CA ASP A 304 33.54 2.76 16.37
C ASP A 304 32.13 2.89 16.96
N GLU A 305 31.19 3.43 16.17
CA GLU A 305 29.81 3.61 16.57
C GLU A 305 29.08 2.29 16.81
N LYS A 306 29.09 1.37 15.83
CA LYS A 306 28.39 0.09 15.96
C LYS A 306 29.13 -0.82 16.93
N TYR A 307 30.45 -0.96 16.81
CA TYR A 307 31.19 -1.89 17.66
C TYR A 307 31.15 -1.48 19.14
N THR A 308 31.07 -0.18 19.45
CA THR A 308 30.87 0.25 20.84
C THR A 308 29.43 0.01 21.31
N ALA A 309 28.42 0.23 20.46
CA ALA A 309 27.02 -0.05 20.81
C ALA A 309 26.75 -1.55 21.03
N ASP A 310 27.15 -2.42 20.09
CA ASP A 310 27.00 -3.87 20.19
C ASP A 310 27.67 -4.40 21.47
N ALA A 311 28.88 -3.91 21.79
CA ALA A 311 29.60 -4.30 23.01
C ALA A 311 28.88 -3.83 24.29
N ILE A 312 28.24 -2.65 24.28
CA ILE A 312 27.39 -2.21 25.40
C ILE A 312 26.22 -3.17 25.58
N SER A 313 25.48 -3.49 24.52
CA SER A 313 24.28 -4.33 24.61
C SER A 313 24.60 -5.77 25.01
N HIS A 314 25.66 -6.36 24.46
CA HIS A 314 26.18 -7.68 24.84
C HIS A 314 26.55 -7.74 26.33
N GLU A 315 27.37 -6.79 26.80
CA GLU A 315 27.86 -6.81 28.18
C GLU A 315 26.77 -6.41 29.19
N VAL A 316 25.76 -5.64 28.78
CA VAL A 316 24.52 -5.45 29.56
C VAL A 316 23.70 -6.75 29.60
N GLY A 317 23.62 -7.52 28.51
CA GLY A 317 23.00 -8.84 28.45
C GLY A 317 23.55 -9.80 29.52
N HIS A 318 24.88 -9.82 29.73
CA HIS A 318 25.47 -10.53 30.87
C HIS A 318 24.96 -10.03 32.23
N THR A 319 24.86 -8.72 32.45
CA THR A 319 24.31 -8.19 33.72
C THR A 319 22.89 -8.66 33.98
N LEU A 320 22.12 -8.89 32.91
CA LEU A 320 20.74 -9.40 32.91
C LEU A 320 20.64 -10.94 32.99
N GLY A 321 21.78 -11.65 32.92
CA GLY A 321 21.88 -13.09 33.17
C GLY A 321 22.16 -13.98 31.95
N LEU A 322 22.40 -13.40 30.77
CA LEU A 322 22.65 -14.14 29.53
C LEU A 322 24.10 -14.67 29.42
N ASN A 323 24.30 -15.76 28.70
CA ASN A 323 25.60 -16.32 28.32
C ASN A 323 25.89 -16.10 26.81
N HIS A 324 27.10 -16.44 26.35
CA HIS A 324 27.50 -16.22 24.96
C HIS A 324 26.77 -17.13 23.97
N ASP A 325 26.40 -16.56 22.83
CA ASP A 325 25.89 -17.27 21.67
C ASP A 325 27.03 -17.61 20.70
N GLY A 326 27.44 -18.88 20.71
CA GLY A 326 28.45 -19.43 19.80
C GLY A 326 27.98 -20.71 19.11
N ARG A 327 28.91 -21.41 18.45
CA ARG A 327 28.62 -22.70 17.80
C ARG A 327 29.46 -23.85 18.37
N THR A 328 28.91 -25.05 18.24
CA THR A 328 29.58 -26.31 18.57
C THR A 328 30.44 -26.82 17.41
N ILE A 329 30.03 -26.55 16.15
CA ILE A 329 30.74 -26.92 14.93
C ILE A 329 30.62 -25.79 13.89
N PRO A 330 31.71 -25.07 13.55
CA PRO A 330 32.98 -25.05 14.27
C PRO A 330 32.80 -24.68 15.75
N SER A 331 33.68 -25.16 16.62
CA SER A 331 33.63 -24.82 18.04
C SER A 331 34.14 -23.40 18.23
N GLU A 332 33.24 -22.47 18.54
CA GLU A 332 33.52 -21.06 18.77
C GLU A 332 32.63 -20.54 19.90
N GLU A 333 33.14 -19.60 20.68
CA GLU A 333 32.43 -19.04 21.85
C GLU A 333 31.45 -17.94 21.45
N TYR A 334 31.77 -17.19 20.39
CA TYR A 334 30.96 -16.10 19.86
C TYR A 334 30.69 -16.39 18.38
N TYR A 335 29.42 -16.35 17.99
CA TYR A 335 28.99 -16.53 16.63
C TYR A 335 28.86 -15.18 15.93
N ASP A 336 29.53 -15.01 14.79
CA ASP A 336 29.48 -13.78 13.98
C ASP A 336 28.20 -13.63 13.15
N GLY A 337 27.22 -14.53 13.30
CA GLY A 337 26.03 -14.54 12.45
C GLY A 337 26.27 -15.08 11.04
N HIS A 338 25.34 -14.75 10.12
CA HIS A 338 25.36 -15.16 8.72
C HIS A 338 24.45 -14.26 7.85
N GLY A 339 24.48 -14.48 6.54
CA GLY A 339 23.80 -13.60 5.58
C GLY A 339 24.68 -12.43 5.14
N SER A 340 24.07 -11.44 4.49
CA SER A 340 24.72 -10.27 3.89
C SER A 340 23.68 -9.19 3.58
N GLY A 341 24.11 -7.94 3.37
CA GLY A 341 23.21 -6.80 3.17
C GLY A 341 22.56 -6.33 4.47
N GLU A 342 21.48 -5.56 4.39
CA GLU A 342 20.73 -5.10 5.59
C GLU A 342 20.24 -6.26 6.45
N THR A 343 19.81 -7.34 5.80
CA THR A 343 19.28 -8.57 6.41
C THR A 343 20.38 -9.57 6.78
N GLY A 344 21.67 -9.18 6.74
CA GLY A 344 22.76 -9.94 7.35
C GLY A 344 22.61 -9.93 8.87
N TRP A 345 22.43 -11.11 9.47
CA TRP A 345 21.91 -11.31 10.82
C TRP A 345 22.97 -11.88 11.77
N GLY A 346 23.03 -11.39 13.01
CA GLY A 346 23.83 -11.98 14.09
C GLY A 346 23.22 -11.82 15.48
N PRO A 347 23.52 -12.73 16.42
CA PRO A 347 23.03 -12.63 17.79
C PRO A 347 23.79 -11.57 18.59
N ILE A 348 23.09 -10.77 19.40
CA ILE A 348 23.69 -9.76 20.30
C ILE A 348 24.66 -10.42 21.29
N MET A 349 24.30 -11.57 21.85
CA MET A 349 25.17 -12.35 22.75
C MET A 349 26.30 -13.11 22.03
N GLY A 350 26.42 -12.98 20.71
CA GLY A 350 27.54 -13.50 19.92
C GLY A 350 28.56 -12.41 19.57
N SER A 351 28.90 -12.29 18.29
CA SER A 351 29.80 -11.25 17.75
C SER A 351 29.13 -10.49 16.61
N GLY A 352 27.99 -9.85 16.92
CA GLY A 352 27.15 -9.08 15.99
C GLY A 352 27.82 -7.88 15.29
N TYR A 353 29.06 -7.55 15.65
CA TYR A 353 29.87 -6.49 15.03
C TYR A 353 29.87 -6.52 13.49
N TYR A 354 29.84 -7.72 12.91
CA TYR A 354 30.04 -7.94 11.47
C TYR A 354 28.73 -8.07 10.67
N GLN A 355 27.58 -7.81 11.30
CA GLN A 355 26.25 -7.93 10.73
C GLN A 355 25.51 -6.59 10.81
N ASN A 356 24.56 -6.37 9.90
CA ASN A 356 23.76 -5.14 9.88
C ASN A 356 22.56 -5.24 10.83
N LEU A 357 21.89 -6.39 10.83
CA LEU A 357 20.82 -6.76 11.74
C LEU A 357 21.40 -7.53 12.93
N THR A 358 21.18 -7.03 14.15
CA THR A 358 21.64 -7.68 15.39
C THR A 358 20.47 -7.86 16.36
N GLN A 359 20.20 -9.09 16.77
CA GLN A 359 18.99 -9.39 17.55
C GLN A 359 19.28 -10.26 18.78
N TRP A 360 18.39 -10.21 19.77
CA TRP A 360 18.32 -11.22 20.84
C TRP A 360 17.98 -12.59 20.24
N SER A 361 18.53 -13.68 20.81
CA SER A 361 18.39 -15.02 20.24
C SER A 361 17.74 -16.02 21.18
N LYS A 362 17.43 -17.20 20.64
CA LYS A 362 17.23 -18.42 21.41
C LYS A 362 17.98 -19.64 20.86
N GLY A 363 19.07 -19.39 20.14
CA GLY A 363 19.90 -20.44 19.55
C GLY A 363 19.28 -21.15 18.33
N GLU A 364 18.47 -20.45 17.53
CA GLU A 364 17.80 -21.03 16.35
C GLU A 364 18.71 -21.19 15.11
N TYR A 365 19.97 -20.78 15.21
CA TYR A 365 20.96 -20.91 14.15
C TYR A 365 21.72 -22.24 14.20
N LEU A 366 22.36 -22.61 13.07
CA LEU A 366 23.00 -23.92 12.92
C LEU A 366 24.10 -24.15 13.97
N ALA A 367 23.97 -25.29 14.65
CA ALA A 367 24.93 -25.82 15.61
C ALA A 367 25.17 -24.91 16.84
N ALA A 368 24.22 -24.05 17.20
CA ALA A 368 24.25 -23.22 18.41
C ALA A 368 24.72 -23.99 19.65
N ASN A 369 25.64 -23.39 20.42
CA ASN A 369 26.15 -23.95 21.68
C ASN A 369 25.36 -23.47 22.90
N ASN A 370 24.59 -22.40 22.74
CA ASN A 370 23.65 -21.83 23.69
C ASN A 370 22.23 -21.90 23.10
N THR A 371 21.24 -22.11 23.97
CA THR A 371 19.80 -22.15 23.62
C THR A 371 18.97 -21.52 24.75
N GLU A 372 19.52 -20.50 25.38
CA GLU A 372 18.83 -19.63 26.34
C GLU A 372 17.73 -18.84 25.63
N ASP A 373 16.58 -18.64 26.26
CA ASP A 373 15.55 -17.75 25.74
C ASP A 373 15.84 -16.34 26.27
N ASP A 374 16.62 -15.56 25.51
CA ASP A 374 17.12 -14.23 25.91
C ASP A 374 15.99 -13.32 26.40
N LEU A 375 14.93 -13.22 25.60
CA LEU A 375 13.77 -12.38 25.90
C LEU A 375 13.07 -12.83 27.19
N ALA A 376 12.90 -14.14 27.41
CA ALA A 376 12.33 -14.65 28.65
C ALA A 376 13.25 -14.40 29.86
N ILE A 377 14.57 -14.50 29.72
CA ILE A 377 15.52 -14.22 30.81
C ILE A 377 15.50 -12.73 31.18
N ILE A 378 15.63 -11.84 30.19
CA ILE A 378 15.58 -10.38 30.37
C ILE A 378 14.30 -10.00 31.12
N THR A 379 13.14 -10.44 30.63
CA THR A 379 11.81 -9.99 31.10
C THR A 379 11.28 -10.66 32.36
N THR A 380 11.92 -11.72 32.87
CA THR A 380 11.45 -12.43 34.07
C THR A 380 12.40 -12.38 35.27
N GLN A 381 13.70 -12.14 35.06
CA GLN A 381 14.70 -12.24 36.14
C GLN A 381 15.18 -10.88 36.67
N ASN A 382 14.91 -9.77 35.96
CA ASN A 382 15.58 -8.48 36.18
C ASN A 382 14.69 -7.36 36.73
N GLY A 383 13.45 -7.68 37.14
CA GLY A 383 12.55 -6.73 37.82
C GLY A 383 11.67 -5.89 36.88
N PHE A 384 11.95 -5.91 35.58
CA PHE A 384 11.13 -5.35 34.51
C PHE A 384 10.76 -6.43 33.48
N GLY A 385 9.69 -6.19 32.75
CA GLY A 385 9.28 -6.98 31.58
C GLY A 385 9.31 -6.15 30.30
N TYR A 386 8.55 -6.57 29.30
CA TYR A 386 8.26 -5.77 28.11
C TYR A 386 7.64 -4.41 28.43
N ARG A 387 7.68 -3.50 27.46
CA ARG A 387 6.87 -2.26 27.48
C ARG A 387 5.37 -2.57 27.46
N VAL A 388 4.59 -1.52 27.63
CA VAL A 388 3.14 -1.57 27.41
C VAL A 388 2.92 -1.23 25.94
N ASP A 389 2.19 -2.11 25.25
CA ASP A 389 1.64 -1.94 23.90
C ASP A 389 1.18 -0.49 23.67
N ASP A 390 1.72 0.12 22.60
CA ASP A 390 1.47 1.50 22.24
C ASP A 390 0.42 1.69 21.12
N THR A 391 0.01 0.61 20.44
CA THR A 391 -0.85 0.60 19.25
C THR A 391 -1.66 -0.72 19.13
N GLY A 392 -2.92 -0.69 19.55
CA GLY A 392 -3.70 -1.93 19.71
C GLY A 392 -3.90 -2.81 18.45
N ASN A 393 -3.78 -4.12 18.65
CA ASN A 393 -3.57 -5.17 17.64
C ASN A 393 -4.74 -5.57 16.72
N THR A 394 -5.74 -4.72 16.54
CA THR A 394 -6.95 -5.05 15.75
C THR A 394 -7.51 -3.82 15.04
N LEU A 395 -8.27 -4.02 13.95
CA LEU A 395 -9.01 -2.94 13.28
C LEU A 395 -9.92 -2.15 14.25
N ALA A 396 -10.44 -2.78 15.31
CA ALA A 396 -11.33 -2.15 16.29
C ALA A 396 -10.57 -1.31 17.34
N THR A 397 -9.27 -1.55 17.50
CA THR A 397 -8.37 -0.85 18.44
C THR A 397 -7.35 0.04 17.71
N ALA A 398 -7.48 0.16 16.39
CA ALA A 398 -6.50 0.81 15.54
C ALA A 398 -6.31 2.30 15.86
N LYS A 399 -5.05 2.72 15.93
CA LYS A 399 -4.61 4.09 16.23
C LYS A 399 -4.71 4.96 14.98
N ALA A 400 -5.26 6.17 15.06
CA ALA A 400 -5.33 7.02 13.86
C ALA A 400 -3.91 7.48 13.43
N LEU A 401 -3.59 7.38 12.13
CA LEU A 401 -2.41 8.08 11.59
C LEU A 401 -2.58 9.60 11.74
N THR A 402 -1.49 10.30 11.96
CA THR A 402 -1.48 11.78 11.93
C THR A 402 -1.52 12.22 10.48
N VAL A 403 -2.60 12.89 10.06
CA VAL A 403 -2.77 13.38 8.68
C VAL A 403 -2.55 14.90 8.63
N SER A 404 -1.70 15.36 7.72
CA SER A 404 -1.42 16.78 7.48
C SER A 404 -1.45 17.07 5.97
N GLY A 405 -2.61 17.50 5.46
CA GLY A 405 -2.84 17.63 4.03
C GLY A 405 -2.96 16.25 3.38
N THR A 406 -2.04 15.92 2.48
CA THR A 406 -1.86 14.57 1.91
C THR A 406 -0.86 13.73 2.70
N ALA A 407 0.02 14.32 3.52
CA ALA A 407 1.03 13.57 4.24
C ALA A 407 0.44 12.82 5.44
N VAL A 408 0.91 11.59 5.68
CA VAL A 408 0.60 10.80 6.87
C VAL A 408 1.85 10.48 7.68
N SER A 409 1.70 10.36 8.99
CA SER A 409 2.80 9.96 9.88
C SER A 409 2.32 9.27 11.15
N ALA A 410 3.15 8.35 11.67
CA ALA A 410 3.05 7.79 13.01
C ALA A 410 4.42 7.20 13.43
N ASN A 411 4.56 6.81 14.69
CA ASN A 411 5.65 5.99 15.19
C ASN A 411 5.06 4.94 16.15
N GLY A 412 5.73 3.80 16.30
CA GLY A 412 5.37 2.75 17.25
C GLY A 412 6.55 1.84 17.58
N ILE A 413 6.29 0.81 18.38
CA ILE A 413 7.29 -0.17 18.84
C ILE A 413 6.65 -1.56 18.83
N ILE A 414 7.18 -2.48 18.02
CA ILE A 414 6.84 -3.91 18.14
C ILE A 414 7.63 -4.47 19.33
N GLU A 415 7.00 -4.62 20.49
CA GLU A 415 7.74 -4.96 21.72
C GLU A 415 7.87 -6.46 22.00
N ARG A 416 7.19 -7.32 21.23
CA ARG A 416 7.26 -8.79 21.34
C ARG A 416 6.84 -9.45 20.03
N ASN A 417 7.27 -10.68 19.77
CA ASN A 417 6.96 -11.41 18.52
C ASN A 417 5.50 -11.93 18.43
N THR A 418 4.59 -11.40 19.26
CA THR A 418 3.15 -11.65 19.19
C THR A 418 2.36 -10.35 19.12
N ASP A 419 3.05 -9.24 18.93
CA ASP A 419 2.52 -7.89 18.88
C ASP A 419 2.52 -7.40 17.42
N VAL A 420 1.45 -6.72 17.06
CA VAL A 420 1.17 -6.25 15.70
C VAL A 420 0.38 -4.96 15.80
N ASP A 421 0.79 -3.93 15.08
CA ASP A 421 0.27 -2.58 15.30
C ASP A 421 -0.70 -2.19 14.18
N PHE A 422 -1.96 -1.94 14.52
CA PHE A 422 -2.94 -1.44 13.54
C PHE A 422 -3.10 0.08 13.62
N PHE A 423 -2.93 0.74 12.48
CA PHE A 423 -3.27 2.14 12.27
C PHE A 423 -4.46 2.31 11.35
N SER A 424 -5.21 3.40 11.49
CA SER A 424 -6.34 3.75 10.62
C SER A 424 -6.16 5.12 9.97
N PHE A 425 -6.58 5.26 8.72
CA PHE A 425 -6.63 6.53 8.00
C PHE A 425 -7.79 6.55 7.00
N THR A 426 -8.11 7.72 6.45
CA THR A 426 -9.16 7.89 5.43
C THR A 426 -8.62 8.70 4.27
N THR A 427 -8.76 8.17 3.06
CA THR A 427 -8.18 8.71 1.83
C THR A 427 -9.27 8.93 0.77
N GLY A 428 -9.01 9.83 -0.18
CA GLY A 428 -9.71 9.87 -1.46
C GLY A 428 -9.37 8.64 -2.33
N ALA A 429 -10.04 8.54 -3.48
CA ALA A 429 -9.71 7.53 -4.48
C ALA A 429 -8.47 7.97 -5.27
N GLY A 430 -7.57 7.04 -5.56
CA GLY A 430 -6.30 7.29 -6.27
C GLY A 430 -5.12 6.59 -5.59
N PRO A 431 -3.87 6.87 -6.04
CA PRO A 431 -2.67 6.28 -5.47
C PRO A 431 -2.42 6.76 -4.04
N ILE A 432 -2.03 5.83 -3.18
CA ILE A 432 -1.43 6.13 -1.87
C ILE A 432 -0.06 5.45 -1.79
N SER A 433 0.86 6.07 -1.05
CA SER A 433 2.18 5.52 -0.74
C SER A 433 2.38 5.56 0.77
N LEU A 434 2.69 4.42 1.38
CA LEU A 434 2.93 4.28 2.81
C LEU A 434 4.26 3.56 3.02
N THR A 435 5.21 4.21 3.66
CA THR A 435 6.52 3.64 3.98
C THR A 435 6.63 3.44 5.49
N VAL A 436 6.96 2.22 5.89
CA VAL A 436 7.25 1.85 7.28
C VAL A 436 8.74 1.55 7.40
N THR A 437 9.47 2.42 8.09
CA THR A 437 10.93 2.31 8.27
C THR A 437 11.26 1.90 9.71
N PRO A 438 12.15 0.92 9.94
CA PRO A 438 12.65 0.62 11.28
C PRO A 438 13.57 1.75 11.79
N SER A 439 14.12 1.60 12.99
CA SER A 439 15.14 2.53 13.52
C SER A 439 16.28 2.78 12.52
N GLY A 440 16.55 4.05 12.22
CA GLY A 440 17.59 4.44 11.25
C GLY A 440 19.04 4.17 11.67
N ARG A 441 19.28 3.57 12.86
CA ARG A 441 20.61 3.11 13.33
C ARG A 441 20.45 1.80 14.11
N SER A 442 21.19 0.76 13.69
CA SER A 442 21.00 -0.65 14.13
C SER A 442 19.52 -1.04 14.18
N PRO A 443 18.79 -1.04 13.05
CA PRO A 443 17.43 -1.58 13.01
C PRO A 443 17.42 -3.04 13.46
N ASN A 444 16.57 -3.36 14.43
CA ASN A 444 16.38 -4.73 14.92
C ASN A 444 15.11 -5.39 14.37
N LEU A 445 14.20 -4.60 13.82
CA LEU A 445 12.91 -5.00 13.28
C LEU A 445 12.99 -5.19 11.75
N ASP A 446 12.65 -6.39 11.27
CA ASP A 446 12.30 -6.68 9.87
C ASP A 446 10.78 -6.56 9.73
N ILE A 447 10.32 -5.64 8.86
CA ILE A 447 8.92 -5.19 8.84
C ILE A 447 8.11 -5.90 7.77
N LEU A 448 6.96 -6.44 8.17
CA LEU A 448 5.83 -6.71 7.28
C LEU A 448 4.76 -5.62 7.45
N ALA A 449 4.50 -4.89 6.36
CA ALA A 449 3.40 -3.95 6.26
C ALA A 449 2.22 -4.58 5.49
N GLU A 450 1.00 -4.47 6.02
CA GLU A 450 -0.22 -4.99 5.36
C GLU A 450 -1.35 -3.95 5.38
N LEU A 451 -1.89 -3.61 4.20
CA LEU A 451 -2.99 -2.67 4.03
C LEU A 451 -4.32 -3.43 3.93
N TYR A 452 -5.26 -3.12 4.80
CA TYR A 452 -6.62 -3.68 4.84
C TYR A 452 -7.67 -2.60 4.55
N ASN A 453 -8.77 -2.99 3.89
CA ASN A 453 -9.93 -2.11 3.71
C ASN A 453 -10.89 -2.15 4.92
N SER A 454 -11.95 -1.33 4.88
CA SER A 454 -12.96 -1.24 5.95
C SER A 454 -13.76 -2.53 6.23
N ALA A 455 -13.69 -3.53 5.36
CA ALA A 455 -14.29 -4.85 5.58
C ALA A 455 -13.29 -5.88 6.15
N GLY A 456 -12.05 -5.48 6.44
CA GLY A 456 -10.99 -6.37 6.91
C GLY A 456 -10.38 -7.26 5.82
N VAL A 457 -10.56 -6.90 4.54
CA VAL A 457 -9.93 -7.62 3.42
C VAL A 457 -8.57 -6.99 3.11
N LEU A 458 -7.54 -7.82 3.00
CA LEU A 458 -6.19 -7.43 2.58
C LEU A 458 -6.22 -6.85 1.16
N VAL A 459 -5.57 -5.70 0.98
CA VAL A 459 -5.52 -4.92 -0.26
C VAL A 459 -4.12 -4.99 -0.88
N ALA A 460 -3.10 -4.83 -0.04
CA ALA A 460 -1.69 -4.91 -0.42
C ALA A 460 -0.85 -5.33 0.78
N SER A 461 0.33 -5.90 0.54
CA SER A 461 1.28 -6.33 1.57
C SER A 461 2.71 -6.12 1.07
N SER A 462 3.63 -5.76 1.96
CA SER A 462 5.03 -5.50 1.63
C SER A 462 5.96 -6.01 2.73
N ASN A 463 6.92 -6.84 2.33
CA ASN A 463 8.11 -7.24 3.07
C ASN A 463 9.17 -7.56 1.99
N PRO A 464 10.03 -6.60 1.60
CA PRO A 464 11.04 -6.82 0.57
C PRO A 464 12.13 -7.75 1.11
N ALA A 465 12.45 -8.82 0.37
CA ALA A 465 13.27 -9.90 0.90
C ALA A 465 14.66 -9.49 1.43
N ASP A 466 15.26 -8.41 0.94
CA ASP A 466 16.61 -7.98 1.27
C ASP A 466 16.71 -6.66 2.05
N PHE A 467 15.56 -6.04 2.39
CA PHE A 467 15.46 -4.77 3.12
C PHE A 467 14.62 -4.93 4.39
N LEU A 468 14.93 -4.15 5.43
CA LEU A 468 14.19 -4.20 6.69
C LEU A 468 12.96 -3.27 6.73
N ALA A 469 12.89 -2.31 5.80
CA ALA A 469 11.76 -1.41 5.62
C ALA A 469 10.73 -1.97 4.63
N ALA A 470 9.45 -1.60 4.82
CA ALA A 470 8.36 -2.03 3.97
C ALA A 470 7.57 -0.84 3.40
N SER A 471 7.35 -0.85 2.08
CA SER A 471 6.60 0.21 1.37
C SER A 471 5.38 -0.36 0.65
N ILE A 472 4.23 0.26 0.85
CA ILE A 472 2.97 -0.04 0.15
C ILE A 472 2.62 1.12 -0.76
N SER A 473 2.75 0.91 -2.07
CA SER A 473 2.14 1.74 -3.11
C SER A 473 0.88 1.05 -3.62
N ALA A 474 -0.27 1.69 -3.53
CA ALA A 474 -1.54 1.09 -3.94
C ALA A 474 -2.55 2.15 -4.43
N THR A 475 -3.23 1.88 -5.55
CA THR A 475 -4.39 2.67 -5.97
C THR A 475 -5.63 2.15 -5.28
N VAL A 476 -6.25 2.99 -4.46
CA VAL A 476 -7.38 2.64 -3.59
C VAL A 476 -8.64 3.43 -3.93
N GLY A 477 -9.80 2.91 -3.49
CA GLY A 477 -11.05 3.67 -3.54
C GLY A 477 -11.11 4.69 -2.42
N ALA A 478 -12.01 5.68 -2.52
CA ALA A 478 -12.24 6.61 -1.43
C ALA A 478 -12.85 5.87 -0.23
N GLY A 479 -12.24 5.97 0.95
CA GLY A 479 -12.69 5.23 2.13
C GLY A 479 -11.69 5.20 3.28
N THR A 480 -12.06 4.46 4.33
CA THR A 480 -11.21 4.20 5.50
C THR A 480 -10.44 2.90 5.29
N TYR A 481 -9.14 2.97 5.53
CA TYR A 481 -8.17 1.87 5.39
C TYR A 481 -7.38 1.71 6.68
N TYR A 482 -6.80 0.53 6.84
CA TYR A 482 -6.01 0.15 8.02
C TYR A 482 -4.65 -0.38 7.58
N LEU A 483 -3.57 0.15 8.17
CA LEU A 483 -2.22 -0.35 7.99
C LEU A 483 -1.86 -1.20 9.22
N LYS A 484 -1.54 -2.48 9.02
CA LYS A 484 -0.90 -3.33 10.03
C LYS A 484 0.62 -3.27 9.84
N VAL A 485 1.35 -3.14 10.94
CA VAL A 485 2.80 -3.33 11.05
C VAL A 485 3.06 -4.57 11.90
N ASP A 486 4.03 -5.39 11.50
CA ASP A 486 4.34 -6.69 12.09
C ASP A 486 5.85 -6.96 11.99
N GLY A 487 6.41 -7.70 12.96
CA GLY A 487 7.83 -8.09 12.99
C GLY A 487 8.00 -9.52 12.49
N VAL A 488 8.76 -9.72 11.41
CA VAL A 488 8.84 -11.02 10.72
C VAL A 488 10.27 -11.58 10.65
N GLY A 489 10.38 -12.84 10.24
CA GLY A 489 11.66 -13.51 9.99
C GLY A 489 11.89 -13.82 8.51
N LYS A 490 13.15 -13.81 8.09
CA LYS A 490 13.59 -14.12 6.73
C LYS A 490 14.10 -15.56 6.60
N GLY A 491 13.73 -16.27 5.52
CA GLY A 491 14.48 -17.44 5.03
C GLY A 491 14.59 -18.64 5.98
N ASP A 492 15.72 -19.35 5.93
CA ASP A 492 16.06 -20.46 6.83
C ASP A 492 17.01 -19.96 7.96
N PRO A 493 16.59 -19.97 9.23
CA PRO A 493 17.41 -19.50 10.36
C PRO A 493 18.69 -20.33 10.56
N LEU A 494 18.80 -21.52 9.95
CA LEU A 494 20.00 -22.35 10.04
C LEU A 494 21.17 -21.84 9.17
N GLY A 495 21.02 -20.79 8.35
CA GLY A 495 22.18 -20.24 7.66
C GLY A 495 21.96 -19.18 6.58
N THR A 496 20.72 -18.78 6.29
CA THR A 496 20.43 -17.72 5.31
C THR A 496 19.33 -16.77 5.81
N GLY A 497 19.13 -16.63 7.12
CA GLY A 497 17.89 -16.09 7.66
C GLY A 497 17.78 -16.08 9.19
N TYR A 498 16.58 -15.80 9.68
CA TYR A 498 16.24 -15.65 11.09
C TYR A 498 14.72 -15.82 11.28
N THR A 499 14.29 -16.00 12.51
CA THR A 499 12.86 -16.09 12.86
C THR A 499 12.31 -14.72 13.28
N ASP A 500 10.99 -14.65 13.45
CA ASP A 500 10.30 -13.48 14.02
C ASP A 500 10.70 -13.16 15.48
N TYR A 501 11.38 -14.08 16.18
CA TYR A 501 11.68 -13.98 17.60
C TYR A 501 12.45 -12.70 17.96
N GLY A 502 13.45 -12.37 17.15
CA GLY A 502 14.33 -11.23 17.38
C GLY A 502 13.88 -9.93 16.69
N SER A 503 12.88 -9.99 15.81
CA SER A 503 12.40 -8.86 15.01
C SER A 503 11.49 -7.95 15.82
N LEU A 504 12.09 -7.27 16.79
CA LEU A 504 11.47 -6.35 17.74
C LEU A 504 12.19 -5.00 17.66
N GLY A 505 11.47 -3.89 17.72
CA GLY A 505 12.11 -2.58 17.58
C GLY A 505 11.15 -1.43 17.34
N GLN A 506 11.74 -0.23 17.21
CA GLN A 506 11.03 1.00 16.90
C GLN A 506 10.86 1.13 15.38
N TYR A 507 9.74 1.70 14.96
CA TYR A 507 9.52 2.07 13.57
C TYR A 507 8.80 3.42 13.44
N ALA A 508 8.97 4.03 12.28
CA ALA A 508 8.26 5.21 11.83
C ALA A 508 7.42 4.88 10.59
N ILE A 509 6.22 5.44 10.53
CA ILE A 509 5.37 5.43 9.35
C ILE A 509 5.43 6.83 8.75
N THR A 510 5.71 6.93 7.46
CA THR A 510 5.51 8.12 6.64
C THR A 510 4.74 7.76 5.37
N GLY A 511 4.28 8.75 4.62
CA GLY A 511 3.62 8.49 3.34
C GLY A 511 2.73 9.62 2.84
N SER A 512 2.12 9.38 1.69
CA SER A 512 1.10 10.21 1.07
C SER A 512 -0.21 9.44 0.92
N ILE A 513 -1.31 10.13 1.18
CA ILE A 513 -2.67 9.72 0.87
C ILE A 513 -3.33 10.75 -0.03
N ILE A 514 -4.34 10.34 -0.79
CA ILE A 514 -5.16 11.31 -1.52
C ILE A 514 -5.98 12.10 -0.51
N SER A 515 -5.82 13.42 -0.51
CA SER A 515 -6.64 14.35 0.27
C SER A 515 -8.11 14.14 -0.13
N GLY A 516 -8.88 13.55 0.77
CA GLY A 516 -10.29 13.26 0.53
C GLY A 516 -11.02 14.53 0.14
N THR A 517 -11.66 14.53 -1.04
CA THR A 517 -12.27 15.72 -1.62
C THR A 517 -13.25 16.33 -0.61
N LYS A 518 -13.00 17.57 -0.18
CA LYS A 518 -13.93 18.32 0.66
C LYS A 518 -15.18 18.57 -0.16
N SER A 519 -16.22 17.76 0.05
CA SER A 519 -17.45 17.82 -0.73
C SER A 519 -18.66 18.02 0.17
N ILE A 520 -19.72 18.61 -0.39
CA ILE A 520 -21.05 18.63 0.20
C ILE A 520 -22.07 18.08 -0.80
N SER A 521 -23.07 17.35 -0.31
CA SER A 521 -24.22 16.92 -1.09
C SER A 521 -25.53 17.31 -0.40
N ILE A 522 -26.63 17.31 -1.13
CA ILE A 522 -27.99 17.45 -0.58
C ILE A 522 -28.89 16.34 -1.12
N ALA A 523 -29.69 15.75 -0.24
CA ALA A 523 -30.71 14.78 -0.60
C ALA A 523 -32.03 15.08 0.12
N LYS A 524 -33.16 14.77 -0.53
CA LYS A 524 -34.44 14.71 0.16
C LYS A 524 -34.43 13.54 1.14
N THR A 525 -34.87 13.79 2.37
CA THR A 525 -35.13 12.78 3.40
C THR A 525 -36.62 12.51 3.57
N THR A 526 -37.47 13.52 3.41
CA THR A 526 -38.92 13.38 3.61
C THR A 526 -39.68 14.35 2.71
N ASP A 527 -40.73 13.87 2.05
CA ASP A 527 -41.73 14.68 1.35
C ASP A 527 -42.69 15.33 2.35
N GLY A 528 -43.16 16.54 2.03
CA GLY A 528 -44.16 17.23 2.84
C GLY A 528 -45.56 16.63 2.66
N LYS A 529 -46.37 16.72 3.71
CA LYS A 529 -47.82 16.54 3.61
C LYS A 529 -48.52 17.64 4.40
N GLU A 530 -49.67 18.06 3.91
CA GLU A 530 -50.55 19.00 4.61
C GLU A 530 -51.35 18.28 5.71
N ALA A 531 -51.65 16.98 5.50
CA ALA A 531 -52.18 16.10 6.53
C ALA A 531 -51.19 15.88 7.71
N GLY A 532 -51.30 16.75 8.72
CA GLY A 532 -50.54 16.67 9.97
C GLY A 532 -49.14 17.31 9.90
N PRO A 533 -48.33 17.21 10.97
CA PRO A 533 -47.07 17.96 11.09
C PRO A 533 -45.90 17.34 10.29
N VAL A 534 -46.12 16.97 9.02
CA VAL A 534 -45.13 16.27 8.18
C VAL A 534 -44.36 17.26 7.31
N SER A 535 -43.26 17.76 7.87
CA SER A 535 -42.35 18.70 7.20
C SER A 535 -41.63 18.07 6.00
N SER A 536 -41.35 18.87 4.96
CA SER A 536 -40.32 18.51 3.97
C SER A 536 -38.94 18.58 4.63
N VAL A 537 -38.14 17.53 4.51
CA VAL A 537 -36.80 17.44 5.13
C VAL A 537 -35.75 17.14 4.07
N PHE A 538 -34.65 17.89 4.10
CA PHE A 538 -33.45 17.63 3.31
C PHE A 538 -32.26 17.40 4.24
N THR A 539 -31.48 16.36 3.98
CA THR A 539 -30.20 16.12 4.67
C THR A 539 -29.06 16.53 3.74
N LEU A 540 -28.14 17.31 4.27
CA LEU A 540 -26.84 17.57 3.66
C LEU A 540 -25.80 16.69 4.34
N THR A 541 -24.85 16.20 3.53
CA THR A 541 -23.71 15.38 3.99
C THR A 541 -22.42 16.08 3.55
N ARG A 542 -21.38 16.04 4.38
CA ARG A 542 -20.04 16.55 4.04
C ARG A 542 -18.94 15.50 4.19
N THR A 543 -17.89 15.64 3.39
CA THR A 543 -16.66 14.81 3.43
C THR A 543 -15.41 15.67 3.65
N GLY A 544 -14.30 15.04 4.03
CA GLY A 544 -13.02 15.70 4.31
C GLY A 544 -12.91 16.15 5.77
N ASP A 545 -12.36 17.34 5.99
CA ASP A 545 -12.09 17.89 7.32
C ASP A 545 -13.37 18.22 8.11
N LEU A 546 -13.64 17.43 9.15
CA LEU A 546 -14.77 17.63 10.06
C LEU A 546 -14.42 18.46 11.32
N SER A 547 -13.15 18.81 11.55
CA SER A 547 -12.68 19.42 12.81
C SER A 547 -13.36 20.74 13.14
N SER A 548 -13.72 21.50 12.10
CA SER A 548 -14.41 22.79 12.20
C SER A 548 -15.89 22.68 11.80
N ALA A 549 -16.69 23.63 12.29
CA ALA A 549 -18.07 23.80 11.84
C ALA A 549 -18.10 24.42 10.43
N LEU A 550 -19.05 23.99 9.59
CA LEU A 550 -19.17 24.44 8.20
C LEU A 550 -20.57 25.02 7.94
N THR A 551 -20.66 26.23 7.39
CA THR A 551 -21.93 26.83 7.00
C THR A 551 -22.10 26.80 5.48
N VAL A 552 -23.24 26.30 5.02
CA VAL A 552 -23.63 26.19 3.61
C VAL A 552 -24.79 27.13 3.32
N ASN A 553 -24.71 27.88 2.23
CA ASN A 553 -25.80 28.72 1.73
C ASN A 553 -26.76 27.89 0.88
N TYR A 554 -28.07 28.13 1.00
CA TYR A 554 -29.08 27.53 0.14
C TYR A 554 -30.16 28.53 -0.29
N THR A 555 -30.80 28.23 -1.43
CA THR A 555 -32.00 28.92 -1.93
C THR A 555 -33.14 27.93 -2.14
N LEU A 556 -34.37 28.44 -2.13
CA LEU A 556 -35.59 27.70 -2.36
C LEU A 556 -36.29 28.20 -3.63
N ALA A 557 -36.80 27.26 -4.41
CA ALA A 557 -37.61 27.45 -5.62
C ALA A 557 -38.61 26.28 -5.73
N GLY A 558 -39.27 26.12 -6.89
CA GLY A 558 -40.23 25.03 -7.14
C GLY A 558 -41.58 25.59 -7.60
N THR A 559 -42.64 24.78 -7.46
CA THR A 559 -44.03 25.25 -7.65
C THR A 559 -44.65 25.76 -6.35
N ALA A 560 -44.21 25.23 -5.20
CA ALA A 560 -44.72 25.62 -3.89
C ALA A 560 -44.27 27.02 -3.47
N THR A 561 -45.21 27.78 -2.91
CA THR A 561 -45.13 29.17 -2.49
C THR A 561 -44.77 29.29 -0.99
N PRO A 562 -43.58 29.80 -0.64
CA PRO A 562 -43.21 30.00 0.76
C PRO A 562 -44.16 30.98 1.46
N GLY A 563 -44.67 30.57 2.62
CA GLY A 563 -45.65 31.29 3.42
C GLY A 563 -47.11 31.02 3.06
N VAL A 564 -47.38 30.22 2.02
CA VAL A 564 -48.70 29.63 1.74
C VAL A 564 -48.65 28.14 2.07
N ASP A 565 -47.75 27.38 1.42
CA ASP A 565 -47.78 25.90 1.45
C ASP A 565 -46.68 25.31 2.38
N TYR A 566 -45.65 26.11 2.67
CA TYR A 566 -44.63 25.78 3.67
C TYR A 566 -44.01 27.01 4.34
N THR A 567 -43.50 26.81 5.55
CA THR A 567 -42.72 27.82 6.29
C THR A 567 -41.23 27.72 5.93
N GLY A 568 -40.69 28.80 5.36
CA GLY A 568 -39.28 28.89 4.96
C GLY A 568 -38.93 30.24 4.35
N THR A 569 -37.65 30.60 4.39
CA THR A 569 -37.11 31.82 3.77
C THR A 569 -35.95 31.48 2.84
N THR A 570 -35.77 32.28 1.79
CA THR A 570 -34.70 32.14 0.78
C THR A 570 -34.14 33.52 0.42
N PRO A 571 -32.81 33.70 0.28
CA PRO A 571 -31.74 32.76 0.62
C PRO A 571 -31.65 32.50 2.14
N ASN A 572 -31.04 31.39 2.54
CA ASN A 572 -30.83 31.04 3.94
C ASN A 572 -29.59 30.13 4.10
N THR A 573 -29.25 29.72 5.33
CA THR A 573 -28.06 28.91 5.63
C THR A 573 -28.36 27.69 6.50
N VAL A 574 -27.51 26.67 6.38
CA VAL A 574 -27.49 25.49 7.26
C VAL A 574 -26.06 25.24 7.73
N THR A 575 -25.87 24.82 8.97
CA THR A 575 -24.54 24.66 9.58
C THR A 575 -24.32 23.22 10.06
N PHE A 576 -23.25 22.59 9.57
CA PHE A 576 -22.68 21.39 10.18
C PHE A 576 -21.95 21.79 11.46
N ALA A 577 -22.29 21.15 12.58
CA ALA A 577 -21.47 21.25 13.79
C ALA A 577 -20.07 20.64 13.57
N ALA A 578 -19.09 21.09 14.35
CA ALA A 578 -17.78 20.44 14.40
C ALA A 578 -17.95 18.94 14.72
N LEU A 579 -17.16 18.10 14.06
CA LEU A 579 -17.23 16.63 14.05
C LEU A 579 -18.53 16.03 13.47
N SER A 580 -19.54 16.83 13.08
CA SER A 580 -20.75 16.33 12.42
C SER A 580 -20.54 16.16 10.90
N PRO A 581 -20.78 14.96 10.35
CA PRO A 581 -20.76 14.73 8.90
C PRO A 581 -22.09 15.13 8.21
N THR A 582 -23.16 15.40 8.96
CA THR A 582 -24.50 15.73 8.44
C THR A 582 -25.08 17.01 9.06
N ALA A 583 -25.99 17.65 8.31
CA ALA A 583 -26.84 18.74 8.76
C ALA A 583 -28.20 18.70 8.04
N THR A 584 -29.27 19.21 8.64
CA THR A 584 -30.63 19.09 8.08
C THR A 584 -31.30 20.46 7.84
N ILE A 585 -31.99 20.57 6.70
CA ILE A 585 -32.95 21.64 6.43
C ILE A 585 -34.35 21.04 6.63
N THR A 586 -35.16 21.66 7.48
CA THR A 586 -36.55 21.26 7.74
C THR A 586 -37.46 22.42 7.35
N LEU A 587 -38.43 22.15 6.48
CA LEU A 587 -39.44 23.10 6.00
C LEU A 587 -40.83 22.55 6.39
N PRO A 588 -41.41 23.01 7.52
CA PRO A 588 -42.76 22.63 7.91
C PRO A 588 -43.78 23.06 6.87
N THR A 589 -44.59 22.12 6.41
CA THR A 589 -45.76 22.35 5.56
C THR A 589 -46.83 23.15 6.31
N ILE A 590 -47.72 23.79 5.55
CA ILE A 590 -48.86 24.55 6.06
C ILE A 590 -50.12 23.87 5.52
N ASP A 591 -50.92 23.32 6.43
CA ASP A 591 -52.24 22.74 6.14
C ASP A 591 -53.27 23.86 5.90
N ASP A 592 -54.02 23.83 4.80
CA ASP A 592 -55.08 24.82 4.53
C ASP A 592 -56.49 24.23 4.29
N SER A 593 -57.16 24.54 3.18
CA SER A 593 -58.48 24.00 2.80
C SER A 593 -58.74 24.13 1.27
N VAL A 594 -57.67 24.25 0.49
CA VAL A 594 -57.68 24.44 -0.97
C VAL A 594 -57.22 23.14 -1.62
N VAL A 595 -58.04 22.61 -2.53
CA VAL A 595 -57.66 21.42 -3.31
C VAL A 595 -56.60 21.82 -4.34
N ASP A 596 -55.35 21.48 -4.07
CA ASP A 596 -54.21 21.79 -4.93
C ASP A 596 -53.52 20.54 -5.51
N PRO A 597 -52.95 20.63 -6.73
CA PRO A 597 -52.14 19.56 -7.28
C PRO A 597 -50.84 19.41 -6.48
N SER A 598 -50.31 18.20 -6.32
CA SER A 598 -49.07 18.00 -5.54
C SER A 598 -47.92 18.88 -6.03
N GLU A 599 -47.40 19.71 -5.13
CA GLU A 599 -46.45 20.78 -5.44
C GLU A 599 -45.00 20.37 -5.14
N THR A 600 -44.03 21.23 -5.49
CA THR A 600 -42.61 20.94 -5.31
C THR A 600 -41.85 22.07 -4.64
N ILE A 601 -40.95 21.71 -3.71
CA ILE A 601 -39.88 22.56 -3.20
C ILE A 601 -38.55 22.06 -3.78
N ILE A 602 -37.85 22.91 -4.51
CA ILE A 602 -36.49 22.68 -5.01
C ILE A 602 -35.52 23.47 -4.13
N THR A 603 -34.75 22.76 -3.31
CA THR A 603 -33.69 23.34 -2.46
C THR A 603 -32.37 23.27 -3.20
N LYS A 604 -31.77 24.43 -3.50
CA LYS A 604 -30.46 24.54 -4.16
C LYS A 604 -29.37 24.94 -3.17
N ILE A 605 -28.29 24.19 -3.07
CA ILE A 605 -27.11 24.52 -2.25
C ILE A 605 -26.04 25.26 -3.06
N THR A 606 -25.18 26.02 -2.39
CA THR A 606 -23.98 26.65 -2.98
C THR A 606 -22.74 26.18 -2.23
N ALA A 607 -21.71 25.78 -2.98
CA ALA A 607 -20.44 25.31 -2.43
C ALA A 607 -19.76 26.38 -1.53
N PRO A 608 -19.41 26.06 -0.28
CA PRO A 608 -18.52 26.88 0.54
C PRO A 608 -17.12 26.97 -0.06
N THR A 609 -16.36 28.00 0.32
CA THR A 609 -14.94 28.14 -0.06
C THR A 609 -14.15 26.90 0.37
N GLY A 610 -13.43 26.28 -0.56
CA GLY A 610 -12.65 25.07 -0.31
C GLY A 610 -13.48 23.77 -0.24
N TYR A 611 -14.75 23.80 -0.65
CA TYR A 611 -15.59 22.61 -0.84
C TYR A 611 -16.13 22.55 -2.27
N THR A 612 -16.37 21.33 -2.78
CA THR A 612 -17.11 21.06 -4.03
C THR A 612 -18.52 20.54 -3.73
N ILE A 613 -19.41 20.51 -4.72
CA ILE A 613 -20.70 19.80 -4.60
C ILE A 613 -20.54 18.39 -5.18
N SER A 614 -20.85 17.37 -4.40
CA SER A 614 -20.90 15.98 -4.85
C SER A 614 -22.33 15.62 -5.30
N GLY A 615 -22.49 15.43 -6.61
CA GLY A 615 -23.79 15.13 -7.23
C GLY A 615 -24.58 16.38 -7.59
N SER A 616 -25.89 16.35 -7.32
CA SER A 616 -26.78 17.47 -7.65
C SER A 616 -26.60 18.64 -6.67
N ASP A 617 -26.54 19.86 -7.19
CA ASP A 617 -26.65 21.07 -6.36
C ASP A 617 -28.09 21.38 -5.94
N THR A 618 -29.06 20.56 -6.37
CA THR A 618 -30.49 20.65 -5.99
C THR A 618 -31.05 19.33 -5.48
N ALA A 619 -31.94 19.42 -4.49
CA ALA A 619 -32.84 18.35 -4.12
C ALA A 619 -34.30 18.83 -4.17
N THR A 620 -35.19 17.97 -4.64
CA THR A 620 -36.63 18.27 -4.77
C THR A 620 -37.44 17.44 -3.79
N ALA A 621 -38.27 18.10 -2.99
CA ALA A 621 -39.34 17.48 -2.20
C ALA A 621 -40.70 17.84 -2.78
N THR A 622 -41.66 16.93 -2.67
CA THR A 622 -43.06 17.14 -3.05
C THR A 622 -43.87 17.45 -1.80
N ILE A 623 -44.82 18.39 -1.91
CA ILE A 623 -45.89 18.56 -0.93
C ILE A 623 -47.12 17.84 -1.49
N VAL A 624 -47.71 16.96 -0.69
CA VAL A 624 -48.95 16.25 -1.06
C VAL A 624 -50.13 16.85 -0.30
N ASP A 625 -51.01 17.48 -1.07
CA ASP A 625 -52.35 17.94 -0.69
C ASP A 625 -53.16 16.82 -0.02
N ASN A 626 -53.95 17.19 0.99
CA ASN A 626 -54.84 16.30 1.74
C ASN A 626 -56.32 16.38 1.33
N ASP A 627 -56.73 17.41 0.56
CA ASP A 627 -58.10 17.67 0.14
C ASP A 627 -58.44 17.04 -1.24
N GLY A 628 -57.44 16.69 -2.05
CA GLY A 628 -57.55 16.15 -3.42
C GLY A 628 -58.03 14.70 -3.58
N GLY A 629 -59.32 14.42 -3.35
CA GLY A 629 -59.94 13.08 -3.43
C GLY A 629 -60.71 12.73 -4.73
N GLY A 630 -60.18 12.98 -5.93
CA GLY A 630 -60.95 12.92 -7.20
C GLY A 630 -60.41 12.03 -8.33
N GLY A 631 -60.14 10.74 -8.10
CA GLY A 631 -59.72 9.80 -9.15
C GLY A 631 -60.83 9.39 -10.13
N ASN A 632 -60.47 8.99 -11.36
CA ASN A 632 -61.44 8.49 -12.34
C ASN A 632 -61.89 7.07 -11.99
N ILE A 633 -63.20 6.84 -11.84
CA ILE A 633 -63.77 5.54 -11.47
C ILE A 633 -64.22 4.78 -12.72
N PHE A 634 -63.72 3.54 -12.87
CA PHE A 634 -64.16 2.57 -13.88
C PHE A 634 -64.69 1.33 -13.15
N SER A 635 -65.81 0.76 -13.60
CA SER A 635 -66.47 -0.34 -12.88
C SER A 635 -67.00 -1.43 -13.82
N ASN A 636 -66.89 -2.68 -13.39
CA ASN A 636 -67.65 -3.79 -13.93
C ASN A 636 -68.60 -4.32 -12.83
N PRO A 637 -69.90 -4.00 -12.88
CA PRO A 637 -70.88 -4.38 -11.87
C PRO A 637 -71.46 -5.80 -12.10
N ASN A 638 -70.94 -6.57 -13.05
CA ASN A 638 -71.41 -7.94 -13.26
C ASN A 638 -70.95 -8.82 -12.08
N PRO A 639 -71.85 -9.62 -11.49
CA PRO A 639 -71.48 -10.56 -10.44
C PRO A 639 -70.37 -11.51 -10.88
N ILE A 640 -69.49 -11.85 -9.95
CA ILE A 640 -68.52 -12.93 -10.09
C ILE A 640 -68.96 -14.03 -9.12
N SER A 641 -69.26 -15.22 -9.64
CA SER A 641 -69.45 -16.42 -8.81
C SER A 641 -68.08 -16.95 -8.42
N ILE A 642 -67.88 -17.29 -7.14
CA ILE A 642 -66.69 -17.98 -6.62
C ILE A 642 -67.19 -19.36 -6.23
N ASP A 643 -66.80 -20.38 -7.00
CA ASP A 643 -67.27 -21.75 -6.86
C ASP A 643 -66.07 -22.70 -6.93
N ASP A 644 -65.99 -23.67 -6.01
CA ASP A 644 -65.00 -24.76 -5.95
C ASP A 644 -64.58 -25.27 -7.35
N GLU A 645 -63.25 -25.41 -7.55
CA GLU A 645 -62.60 -25.96 -8.75
C GLU A 645 -63.33 -27.17 -9.33
N SER A 646 -63.84 -28.07 -8.47
CA SER A 646 -64.48 -29.32 -8.88
C SER A 646 -65.80 -29.14 -9.65
N SER A 647 -66.40 -27.94 -9.60
CA SER A 647 -67.75 -27.66 -10.08
C SER A 647 -67.83 -26.96 -11.45
N GLY A 648 -66.73 -26.36 -11.92
CA GLY A 648 -66.68 -25.59 -13.17
C GLY A 648 -65.98 -24.24 -13.07
N GLY A 649 -65.54 -23.84 -11.87
CA GLY A 649 -64.70 -22.67 -11.60
C GLY A 649 -65.42 -21.32 -11.66
N THR A 650 -64.81 -20.33 -11.01
CA THR A 650 -65.23 -18.92 -10.95
C THR A 650 -65.75 -18.39 -12.29
N ASN A 651 -66.87 -17.67 -12.28
CA ASN A 651 -67.47 -17.14 -13.51
C ASN A 651 -67.99 -15.69 -13.34
N PRO A 652 -67.49 -14.71 -14.10
CA PRO A 652 -66.45 -14.80 -15.14
C PRO A 652 -65.02 -14.81 -14.56
N TYR A 653 -64.16 -15.65 -15.13
CA TYR A 653 -62.73 -15.75 -14.78
C TYR A 653 -61.86 -15.61 -16.05
N PRO A 654 -61.16 -14.47 -16.25
CA PRO A 654 -61.22 -13.25 -15.46
C PRO A 654 -62.50 -12.43 -15.67
N SER A 655 -62.84 -11.63 -14.66
CA SER A 655 -63.71 -10.47 -14.82
C SER A 655 -62.89 -9.29 -15.34
N THR A 656 -63.41 -8.50 -16.30
CA THR A 656 -62.62 -7.45 -16.97
C THR A 656 -63.23 -6.05 -16.91
N ILE A 657 -62.37 -5.03 -16.92
CA ILE A 657 -62.74 -3.61 -17.07
C ILE A 657 -61.95 -3.04 -18.26
N SER A 658 -62.64 -2.48 -19.24
CA SER A 658 -62.01 -1.74 -20.36
C SER A 658 -61.87 -0.27 -20.01
N VAL A 659 -60.65 0.16 -19.68
CA VAL A 659 -60.33 1.55 -19.35
C VAL A 659 -59.91 2.31 -20.61
N SER A 660 -60.48 3.51 -20.81
CA SER A 660 -60.11 4.39 -21.91
C SER A 660 -60.35 5.85 -21.55
N GLY A 661 -59.68 6.77 -22.26
CA GLY A 661 -59.84 8.22 -22.07
C GLY A 661 -58.96 8.83 -20.97
N LEU A 662 -58.09 8.05 -20.31
CA LEU A 662 -57.14 8.58 -19.35
C LEU A 662 -56.01 9.35 -20.06
N SER A 663 -55.69 10.54 -19.56
CA SER A 663 -54.59 11.37 -20.03
C SER A 663 -53.44 11.37 -19.02
N GLY A 664 -52.36 10.67 -19.35
CA GLY A 664 -51.19 10.52 -18.48
C GLY A 664 -50.91 9.08 -18.10
N ASN A 665 -49.96 8.90 -17.19
CA ASN A 665 -49.62 7.62 -16.59
C ASN A 665 -50.21 7.53 -15.19
N ILE A 666 -50.44 6.32 -14.70
CA ILE A 666 -51.00 6.05 -13.36
C ILE A 666 -50.06 6.64 -12.31
N ASN A 667 -50.60 7.45 -11.39
CA ASN A 667 -49.88 7.92 -10.19
C ASN A 667 -50.53 7.44 -8.88
N ASN A 668 -51.77 6.93 -8.95
CA ASN A 668 -52.47 6.31 -7.84
C ASN A 668 -53.49 5.29 -8.39
N LEU A 669 -53.65 4.17 -7.69
CA LEU A 669 -54.58 3.11 -8.05
C LEU A 669 -55.25 2.57 -6.77
N LYS A 670 -56.58 2.60 -6.74
CA LYS A 670 -57.39 1.89 -5.74
C LYS A 670 -58.28 0.87 -6.44
N VAL A 671 -58.46 -0.29 -5.80
CA VAL A 671 -59.32 -1.38 -6.31
C VAL A 671 -60.41 -1.63 -5.30
N THR A 672 -61.69 -1.50 -5.66
CA THR A 672 -62.81 -1.79 -4.77
C THR A 672 -63.56 -3.01 -5.26
N ILE A 673 -63.68 -4.02 -4.40
CA ILE A 673 -64.43 -5.26 -4.60
C ILE A 673 -65.74 -5.13 -3.79
N ASN A 674 -66.90 -5.30 -4.44
CA ASN A 674 -68.20 -4.92 -3.87
C ASN A 674 -69.09 -6.15 -3.61
N ASP A 675 -69.76 -6.14 -2.46
CA ASP A 675 -70.73 -7.16 -2.04
C ASP A 675 -70.13 -8.58 -2.04
N VAL A 676 -68.94 -8.70 -1.42
CA VAL A 676 -68.22 -9.97 -1.26
C VAL A 676 -68.92 -10.82 -0.20
N SER A 677 -69.24 -12.05 -0.56
CA SER A 677 -69.73 -13.08 0.35
C SER A 677 -69.01 -14.39 0.06
N HIS A 678 -68.48 -15.07 1.06
CA HIS A 678 -67.94 -16.44 0.95
C HIS A 678 -68.27 -17.22 2.22
N THR A 679 -68.51 -18.52 2.11
CA THR A 679 -68.68 -19.36 3.31
C THR A 679 -67.38 -19.59 4.07
N TRP A 680 -66.23 -19.46 3.39
CA TRP A 680 -64.89 -19.55 3.97
C TRP A 680 -63.94 -18.56 3.25
N ILE A 681 -63.67 -17.38 3.81
CA ILE A 681 -62.96 -16.30 3.07
C ILE A 681 -61.44 -16.49 2.94
N GLY A 682 -60.85 -17.40 3.72
CA GLY A 682 -59.42 -17.71 3.68
C GLY A 682 -58.99 -18.23 2.31
N ASP A 683 -59.81 -19.10 1.73
CA ASP A 683 -59.61 -19.81 0.47
C ASP A 683 -59.73 -18.90 -0.77
N VAL A 684 -60.01 -17.59 -0.59
CA VAL A 684 -60.30 -16.67 -1.70
C VAL A 684 -59.11 -15.79 -2.08
N ASP A 685 -58.56 -16.09 -3.24
CA ASP A 685 -57.43 -15.42 -3.85
C ASP A 685 -57.86 -14.38 -4.91
N LEU A 686 -57.31 -13.16 -4.84
CA LEU A 686 -57.60 -12.08 -5.80
C LEU A 686 -56.33 -11.54 -6.49
N LEU A 687 -56.18 -11.81 -7.79
CA LEU A 687 -55.10 -11.28 -8.63
C LEU A 687 -55.60 -10.21 -9.61
N LEU A 688 -55.01 -9.03 -9.55
CA LEU A 688 -55.21 -7.96 -10.53
C LEU A 688 -54.10 -7.97 -11.60
N VAL A 689 -54.50 -7.89 -12.87
CA VAL A 689 -53.61 -7.75 -14.02
C VAL A 689 -53.97 -6.51 -14.83
N GLY A 690 -52.98 -5.65 -15.05
CA GLY A 690 -53.12 -4.40 -15.80
C GLY A 690 -52.81 -4.53 -17.29
N PRO A 691 -53.13 -3.51 -18.10
CA PRO A 691 -53.07 -3.56 -19.56
C PRO A 691 -51.66 -3.71 -20.15
N THR A 692 -50.62 -3.47 -19.35
CA THR A 692 -49.20 -3.66 -19.69
C THR A 692 -48.64 -5.02 -19.30
N GLY A 693 -49.42 -5.90 -18.65
CA GLY A 693 -48.97 -7.18 -18.12
C GLY A 693 -48.33 -7.12 -16.71
N ALA A 694 -48.36 -5.95 -16.06
CA ALA A 694 -48.11 -5.80 -14.63
C ALA A 694 -49.19 -6.52 -13.81
N LYS A 695 -48.82 -7.05 -12.64
CA LYS A 695 -49.62 -7.98 -11.82
C LYS A 695 -49.47 -7.65 -10.34
N SER A 696 -50.56 -7.68 -9.58
CA SER A 696 -50.54 -7.59 -8.12
C SER A 696 -51.60 -8.48 -7.50
N ILE A 697 -51.26 -9.20 -6.44
CA ILE A 697 -52.25 -9.77 -5.52
C ILE A 697 -52.93 -8.62 -4.78
N LEU A 698 -54.21 -8.80 -4.45
CA LEU A 698 -55.01 -7.91 -3.60
C LEU A 698 -55.20 -8.54 -2.21
N MET A 699 -55.61 -9.80 -2.20
CA MET A 699 -55.69 -10.65 -1.01
C MET A 699 -55.39 -12.09 -1.42
N SER A 700 -54.75 -12.84 -0.53
CA SER A 700 -54.48 -14.28 -0.59
C SER A 700 -54.12 -14.77 0.82
N ASP A 701 -54.43 -16.02 1.14
CA ASP A 701 -54.22 -16.64 2.47
C ASP A 701 -54.80 -15.82 3.65
N ILE A 702 -56.04 -15.33 3.56
CA ILE A 702 -56.66 -14.48 4.60
C ILE A 702 -57.26 -15.33 5.75
N GLY A 703 -56.46 -16.26 6.27
CA GLY A 703 -56.65 -16.95 7.55
C GLY A 703 -57.74 -18.04 7.62
N GLU A 704 -57.75 -18.78 8.73
CA GLU A 704 -58.59 -19.98 8.86
C GLU A 704 -60.01 -19.68 9.41
N ALA A 705 -61.00 -19.86 8.54
CA ALA A 705 -62.41 -20.11 8.83
C ALA A 705 -63.29 -18.92 9.30
N LEU A 706 -63.52 -17.95 8.41
CA LEU A 706 -64.59 -16.96 8.55
C LEU A 706 -65.52 -16.89 7.33
N SER A 707 -66.83 -16.99 7.58
CA SER A 707 -67.85 -16.68 6.57
C SER A 707 -68.07 -15.16 6.50
N VAL A 708 -67.91 -14.55 5.32
CA VAL A 708 -68.22 -13.13 5.09
C VAL A 708 -69.50 -12.99 4.28
N SER A 709 -70.23 -11.89 4.48
CA SER A 709 -71.45 -11.60 3.73
C SER A 709 -71.64 -10.11 3.50
N GLY A 710 -71.67 -9.73 2.22
CA GLY A 710 -71.90 -8.37 1.73
C GLY A 710 -70.86 -7.34 2.14
N VAL A 711 -69.59 -7.72 2.24
CA VAL A 711 -68.48 -6.80 2.59
C VAL A 711 -67.94 -6.08 1.35
N ASN A 712 -67.55 -4.82 1.51
CA ASN A 712 -66.91 -4.02 0.46
C ASN A 712 -65.44 -3.77 0.83
N LEU A 713 -64.52 -4.32 0.04
CA LEU A 713 -63.08 -4.28 0.30
C LEU A 713 -62.42 -3.30 -0.66
N THR A 714 -61.71 -2.28 -0.16
CA THR A 714 -60.96 -1.33 -0.99
C THR A 714 -59.47 -1.47 -0.76
N PHE A 715 -58.74 -1.94 -1.77
CA PHE A 715 -57.29 -2.07 -1.74
C PHE A 715 -56.61 -0.77 -2.19
N ASP A 716 -55.73 -0.24 -1.36
CA ASP A 716 -55.13 1.10 -1.50
C ASP A 716 -53.73 1.11 -0.86
N THR A 717 -52.71 1.57 -1.58
CA THR A 717 -51.33 1.65 -1.06
C THR A 717 -51.17 2.66 0.09
N SER A 718 -52.11 3.61 0.21
CA SER A 718 -52.15 4.61 1.29
C SER A 718 -52.90 4.16 2.53
N ALA A 719 -53.63 3.04 2.49
CA ALA A 719 -54.22 2.45 3.69
C ALA A 719 -53.12 2.02 4.68
N THR A 720 -53.43 2.03 5.98
CA THR A 720 -52.49 1.63 7.04
C THR A 720 -52.72 0.22 7.57
N THR A 721 -53.90 -0.34 7.34
CA THR A 721 -54.36 -1.63 7.86
C THR A 721 -54.17 -2.71 6.80
N LEU A 722 -53.63 -3.87 7.17
CA LEU A 722 -53.62 -5.08 6.33
C LEU A 722 -54.99 -5.77 6.44
N ILE A 723 -55.41 -6.54 5.43
CA ILE A 723 -56.60 -7.39 5.59
C ILE A 723 -56.20 -8.70 6.27
N ASP A 724 -56.93 -9.08 7.33
CA ASP A 724 -56.64 -10.25 8.17
C ASP A 724 -57.91 -10.85 8.80
N ASP A 725 -57.79 -12.02 9.44
CA ASP A 725 -58.86 -12.72 10.18
C ASP A 725 -59.69 -11.81 11.11
N SER A 726 -59.06 -10.82 11.75
CA SER A 726 -59.75 -9.96 12.71
C SER A 726 -60.66 -8.91 12.04
N ASN A 727 -60.45 -8.65 10.75
CA ASN A 727 -61.03 -7.50 10.06
C ASN A 727 -61.70 -7.78 8.70
N VAL A 728 -61.42 -8.92 8.03
CA VAL A 728 -61.96 -9.30 6.71
C VAL A 728 -63.49 -9.27 6.63
N GLY A 729 -64.18 -9.53 7.75
CA GLY A 729 -65.64 -9.40 7.87
C GLY A 729 -66.18 -7.96 7.92
N THR A 730 -65.34 -6.93 7.76
CA THR A 730 -65.69 -5.50 7.87
C THR A 730 -65.38 -4.76 6.57
N SER A 731 -66.38 -4.08 6.01
CA SER A 731 -66.17 -3.18 4.86
C SER A 731 -65.22 -2.03 5.20
N GLY A 732 -64.17 -1.83 4.40
CA GLY A 732 -63.09 -0.88 4.72
C GLY A 732 -62.05 -0.72 3.62
N SER A 733 -61.01 0.05 3.94
CA SER A 733 -59.82 0.22 3.09
C SER A 733 -58.61 -0.46 3.70
N TYR A 734 -57.94 -1.29 2.91
CA TYR A 734 -56.86 -2.16 3.33
C TYR A 734 -55.67 -2.04 2.37
N LYS A 735 -54.46 -2.37 2.84
CA LYS A 735 -53.32 -2.64 1.97
C LYS A 735 -53.53 -3.99 1.28
N PRO A 736 -53.03 -4.18 0.05
CA PRO A 736 -52.84 -5.51 -0.50
C PRO A 736 -51.89 -6.33 0.40
N ASN A 737 -52.20 -7.61 0.62
CA ASN A 737 -51.28 -8.58 1.23
C ASN A 737 -51.55 -10.02 0.82
N ASP A 738 -50.51 -10.84 0.89
CA ASP A 738 -50.57 -12.29 1.10
C ASP A 738 -49.93 -12.55 2.48
N ILE A 739 -50.45 -13.52 3.25
CA ILE A 739 -50.08 -13.69 4.67
C ILE A 739 -48.98 -14.77 4.86
N ASP A 740 -48.98 -15.84 4.07
CA ASP A 740 -48.10 -17.01 4.30
C ASP A 740 -46.84 -17.04 3.40
N GLY A 741 -46.76 -16.21 2.35
CA GLY A 741 -45.49 -15.71 1.82
C GLY A 741 -45.05 -16.20 0.44
N GLY A 742 -45.85 -15.94 -0.60
CA GLY A 742 -45.37 -15.29 -1.82
C GLY A 742 -44.50 -16.03 -2.85
N ASP A 743 -44.38 -17.36 -2.82
CA ASP A 743 -43.78 -18.17 -3.90
C ASP A 743 -44.62 -19.43 -4.26
N GLY A 744 -45.85 -19.56 -3.73
CA GLY A 744 -46.70 -20.75 -3.85
C GLY A 744 -47.99 -20.60 -4.66
N ASP A 745 -48.57 -19.40 -4.68
CA ASP A 745 -49.97 -19.15 -5.03
C ASP A 745 -50.26 -19.52 -6.49
N PHE A 746 -51.30 -20.34 -6.68
CA PHE A 746 -51.61 -20.96 -7.96
C PHE A 746 -52.94 -20.44 -8.51
N PHE A 747 -52.87 -19.57 -9.52
CA PHE A 747 -54.05 -19.17 -10.28
C PHE A 747 -54.19 -20.01 -11.54
N ASP A 748 -55.34 -20.67 -11.70
CA ASP A 748 -55.57 -21.57 -12.82
C ASP A 748 -55.69 -20.82 -14.18
N SER A 749 -55.48 -21.53 -15.28
CA SER A 749 -55.55 -20.96 -16.64
C SER A 749 -56.96 -20.41 -16.94
N PRO A 750 -57.13 -19.16 -17.40
CA PRO A 750 -56.18 -18.40 -18.22
C PRO A 750 -55.36 -17.33 -17.47
N ALA A 751 -55.21 -17.43 -16.15
CA ALA A 751 -54.36 -16.49 -15.41
C ALA A 751 -52.89 -16.56 -15.89
N PRO A 752 -52.19 -15.41 -15.95
CA PRO A 752 -50.78 -15.37 -16.33
C PRO A 752 -49.90 -15.85 -15.18
N VAL A 753 -49.05 -16.85 -15.43
CA VAL A 753 -48.15 -17.44 -14.41
C VAL A 753 -47.32 -16.42 -13.61
N GLY A 754 -47.04 -16.78 -12.35
CA GLY A 754 -46.26 -16.00 -11.39
C GLY A 754 -44.76 -15.90 -11.70
N PRO A 755 -43.95 -15.38 -10.74
CA PRO A 755 -44.33 -15.02 -9.37
C PRO A 755 -45.23 -13.78 -9.30
N TYR A 756 -45.98 -13.68 -8.20
CA TYR A 756 -46.85 -12.56 -7.87
C TYR A 756 -46.31 -11.81 -6.65
N LYS A 757 -46.80 -10.59 -6.41
CA LYS A 757 -46.54 -9.81 -5.19
C LYS A 757 -47.77 -8.96 -4.86
N ALA A 758 -48.03 -8.75 -3.58
CA ALA A 758 -49.07 -7.85 -3.12
C ALA A 758 -48.58 -6.38 -3.10
N ASP A 759 -48.45 -5.75 -4.27
CA ASP A 759 -48.03 -4.36 -4.40
C ASP A 759 -48.70 -3.66 -5.60
N LEU A 760 -49.70 -2.80 -5.33
CA LEU A 760 -50.34 -1.99 -6.37
C LEU A 760 -49.42 -0.88 -6.94
N SER A 761 -48.26 -0.60 -6.35
CA SER A 761 -47.32 0.41 -6.85
C SER A 761 -46.66 -0.01 -8.18
N VAL A 762 -46.67 -1.31 -8.51
CA VAL A 762 -46.18 -1.86 -9.80
C VAL A 762 -46.89 -1.30 -11.03
N PHE A 763 -48.08 -0.70 -10.84
CA PHE A 763 -48.83 -0.05 -11.91
C PHE A 763 -48.43 1.43 -12.12
N ASN A 764 -47.73 2.05 -11.16
CA ASN A 764 -47.34 3.46 -11.27
C ASN A 764 -46.43 3.72 -12.47
N ASN A 765 -46.53 4.92 -13.03
CA ASN A 765 -45.84 5.36 -14.25
C ASN A 765 -46.12 4.52 -15.52
N THR A 766 -47.08 3.59 -15.49
CA THR A 766 -47.60 2.90 -16.69
C THR A 766 -48.86 3.56 -17.24
N SER A 767 -49.31 3.22 -18.45
CA SER A 767 -50.59 3.73 -18.97
C SER A 767 -51.76 2.90 -18.43
N GLY A 768 -52.76 3.57 -17.86
CA GLY A 768 -53.97 2.91 -17.37
C GLY A 768 -55.00 2.55 -18.45
N ASN A 769 -54.81 3.00 -19.70
CA ASN A 769 -55.71 2.69 -20.81
C ASN A 769 -55.49 1.26 -21.32
N GLY A 770 -56.58 0.50 -21.50
CA GLY A 770 -56.57 -0.88 -21.96
C GLY A 770 -57.47 -1.78 -21.11
N THR A 771 -57.34 -3.10 -21.29
CA THR A 771 -58.08 -4.09 -20.51
C THR A 771 -57.38 -4.36 -19.18
N TRP A 772 -58.11 -4.22 -18.08
CA TRP A 772 -57.75 -4.75 -16.77
C TRP A 772 -58.52 -6.03 -16.50
N SER A 773 -57.88 -6.98 -15.84
CA SER A 773 -58.45 -8.29 -15.50
C SER A 773 -58.32 -8.55 -14.01
N LEU A 774 -59.41 -8.92 -13.35
CA LEU A 774 -59.46 -9.46 -12.00
C LEU A 774 -59.72 -10.97 -12.11
N TYR A 775 -58.82 -11.75 -11.53
CA TYR A 775 -58.95 -13.19 -11.32
C TYR A 775 -59.33 -13.38 -9.86
N ALA A 776 -60.45 -14.06 -9.62
CA ALA A 776 -60.89 -14.49 -8.30
C ALA A 776 -60.85 -16.02 -8.28
N PHE A 777 -60.13 -16.60 -7.35
CA PHE A 777 -59.85 -18.02 -7.30
C PHE A 777 -60.23 -18.56 -5.91
N ASP A 778 -60.61 -19.82 -5.86
CA ASP A 778 -60.96 -20.57 -4.65
C ASP A 778 -59.99 -21.76 -4.63
N ASP A 779 -59.01 -21.73 -3.72
CA ASP A 779 -57.84 -22.59 -3.78
C ASP A 779 -57.99 -23.93 -3.03
N TYR A 780 -59.13 -24.13 -2.34
CA TYR A 780 -59.30 -25.25 -1.41
C TYR A 780 -60.56 -26.11 -1.64
N GLN A 781 -60.37 -27.44 -1.63
CA GLN A 781 -61.33 -28.41 -2.20
C GLN A 781 -62.47 -28.85 -1.25
N PHE A 782 -63.10 -27.91 -0.54
CA PHE A 782 -64.32 -28.17 0.24
C PHE A 782 -65.58 -27.60 -0.45
N LEU A 783 -66.77 -28.02 0.00
CA LEU A 783 -68.06 -27.69 -0.65
C LEU A 783 -68.57 -26.29 -0.25
N ASP A 784 -67.69 -25.31 -0.40
CA ASP A 784 -67.91 -23.91 -0.09
C ASP A 784 -68.18 -23.11 -1.37
N VAL A 785 -68.87 -21.98 -1.22
CA VAL A 785 -69.28 -21.12 -2.34
C VAL A 785 -69.37 -19.67 -1.88
N GLY A 786 -69.21 -18.77 -2.84
CA GLY A 786 -69.49 -17.36 -2.65
C GLY A 786 -69.62 -16.57 -3.93
N SER A 787 -69.53 -15.25 -3.79
CA SER A 787 -69.68 -14.32 -4.90
C SER A 787 -69.16 -12.93 -4.54
N ILE A 788 -68.78 -12.20 -5.58
CA ILE A 788 -68.62 -10.75 -5.59
C ILE A 788 -69.84 -10.19 -6.31
N ALA A 789 -70.95 -10.04 -5.57
CA ALA A 789 -72.27 -9.80 -6.18
C ALA A 789 -72.42 -8.39 -6.76
N GLY A 790 -71.64 -7.42 -6.28
CA GLY A 790 -71.62 -6.04 -6.76
C GLY A 790 -70.54 -5.78 -7.81
N GLY A 791 -69.77 -6.81 -8.19
CA GLY A 791 -68.62 -6.69 -9.08
C GLY A 791 -67.51 -5.83 -8.48
N TRP A 792 -66.70 -5.20 -9.34
CA TRP A 792 -65.49 -4.48 -8.92
C TRP A 792 -65.27 -3.17 -9.67
N SER A 793 -64.45 -2.29 -9.11
CA SER A 793 -64.09 -1.01 -9.69
C SER A 793 -62.63 -0.62 -9.44
N LEU A 794 -62.11 0.18 -10.36
CA LEU A 794 -60.80 0.82 -10.30
C LEU A 794 -61.00 2.32 -10.15
N THR A 795 -60.32 2.92 -9.17
CA THR A 795 -60.15 4.37 -9.08
C THR A 795 -58.73 4.70 -9.51
N ILE A 796 -58.58 5.34 -10.67
CA ILE A 796 -57.28 5.61 -11.30
C ILE A 796 -57.00 7.11 -11.28
N GLY A 797 -55.94 7.50 -10.57
CA GLY A 797 -55.31 8.81 -10.72
C GLY A 797 -54.29 8.77 -11.85
N THR A 798 -54.19 9.84 -12.65
CA THR A 798 -53.15 9.97 -13.67
C THR A 798 -52.46 11.33 -13.65
N ALA A 799 -51.14 11.32 -13.84
CA ALA A 799 -50.30 12.50 -14.01
C ALA A 799 -49.70 12.56 -15.43
N ALA A 800 -49.44 13.77 -15.93
CA ALA A 800 -48.80 13.95 -17.24
C ALA A 800 -47.38 13.32 -17.25
N PRO A 801 -46.96 12.63 -18.32
CA PRO A 801 -45.64 12.00 -18.38
C PRO A 801 -44.56 13.08 -18.38
N THR A 802 -43.77 13.14 -17.31
CA THR A 802 -42.63 14.05 -17.17
C THR A 802 -41.54 13.67 -18.16
N LYS A 803 -41.36 14.47 -19.21
CA LYS A 803 -40.19 14.36 -20.10
C LYS A 803 -38.96 14.85 -19.34
N SER A 804 -38.00 13.98 -19.06
CA SER A 804 -36.81 14.36 -18.30
C SER A 804 -35.49 13.91 -18.92
N ILE A 805 -34.39 14.51 -18.44
CA ILE A 805 -33.02 14.16 -18.79
C ILE A 805 -32.09 14.26 -17.58
N SER A 806 -31.00 13.49 -17.60
CA SER A 806 -29.88 13.55 -16.66
C SER A 806 -28.56 13.20 -17.36
N ILE A 807 -27.44 13.51 -16.71
CA ILE A 807 -26.09 13.08 -17.10
C ILE A 807 -25.40 12.35 -15.94
N ALA A 808 -24.53 11.38 -16.25
CA ALA A 808 -23.63 10.74 -15.31
C ALA A 808 -22.26 10.50 -15.95
N LYS A 809 -21.19 10.50 -15.15
CA LYS A 809 -19.90 9.93 -15.57
C LYS A 809 -20.08 8.42 -15.79
N THR A 810 -19.38 7.88 -16.77
CA THR A 810 -19.22 6.44 -17.02
C THR A 810 -17.78 6.00 -16.85
N THR A 811 -16.82 6.82 -17.31
CA THR A 811 -15.37 6.52 -17.22
C THR A 811 -14.61 7.83 -16.97
N ASP A 812 -13.59 7.78 -16.12
CA ASP A 812 -12.56 8.83 -16.00
C ASP A 812 -11.60 8.79 -17.21
N GLY A 813 -10.84 9.86 -17.39
CA GLY A 813 -9.70 9.88 -18.29
C GLY A 813 -8.45 9.32 -17.60
N ASN A 814 -7.54 8.77 -18.39
CA ASN A 814 -6.18 8.40 -17.99
C ASN A 814 -5.24 8.76 -19.14
N GLU A 815 -4.13 9.41 -18.84
CA GLU A 815 -3.12 9.77 -19.84
C GLU A 815 -2.36 8.51 -20.28
N ALA A 816 -1.98 7.64 -19.35
CA ALA A 816 -1.57 6.27 -19.64
C ALA A 816 -2.62 5.52 -20.49
N GLY A 817 -2.21 5.11 -21.69
CA GLY A 817 -3.02 4.49 -22.73
C GLY A 817 -4.01 5.42 -23.44
N SER A 818 -3.96 6.74 -23.20
CA SER A 818 -4.87 7.77 -23.73
C SER A 818 -6.36 7.43 -23.57
N VAL A 819 -6.74 6.92 -22.40
CA VAL A 819 -8.13 6.54 -22.09
C VAL A 819 -8.98 7.80 -21.93
N GLY A 820 -9.99 7.97 -22.79
CA GLY A 820 -10.86 9.15 -22.77
C GLY A 820 -11.95 9.14 -21.68
N SER A 821 -12.21 10.31 -21.10
CA SER A 821 -13.36 10.55 -20.23
C SER A 821 -14.69 10.30 -20.96
N VAL A 822 -15.60 9.52 -20.34
CA VAL A 822 -16.91 9.17 -20.92
C VAL A 822 -18.06 9.59 -20.01
N PHE A 823 -19.05 10.26 -20.57
CA PHE A 823 -20.29 10.63 -19.91
C PHE A 823 -21.50 10.03 -20.63
N THR A 824 -22.44 9.45 -19.90
CA THR A 824 -23.71 8.94 -20.43
C THR A 824 -24.85 9.84 -20.00
N LEU A 825 -25.64 10.31 -20.96
CA LEU A 825 -26.91 11.00 -20.73
C LEU A 825 -28.05 10.00 -20.86
N THR A 826 -29.07 10.16 -20.00
CA THR A 826 -30.29 9.34 -20.01
C THR A 826 -31.52 10.23 -20.11
N ARG A 827 -32.50 9.86 -20.95
CA ARG A 827 -33.77 10.58 -21.11
C ARG A 827 -35.00 9.70 -20.86
N THR A 828 -36.10 10.32 -20.43
CA THR A 828 -37.39 9.66 -20.18
C THR A 828 -38.54 10.36 -20.92
N GLY A 829 -39.68 9.68 -21.03
CA GLY A 829 -40.87 10.19 -21.71
C GLY A 829 -40.92 9.79 -23.20
N ASP A 830 -40.88 10.79 -24.09
CA ASP A 830 -41.12 10.60 -25.53
C ASP A 830 -39.84 10.29 -26.30
N LEU A 831 -39.61 9.01 -26.56
CA LEU A 831 -38.45 8.51 -27.31
C LEU A 831 -38.66 8.49 -28.84
N SER A 832 -39.84 8.86 -29.35
CA SER A 832 -40.22 8.66 -30.76
C SER A 832 -39.36 9.45 -31.77
N SER A 833 -38.76 10.55 -31.31
CA SER A 833 -37.90 11.43 -32.08
C SER A 833 -36.48 11.48 -31.51
N ALA A 834 -35.52 11.84 -32.37
CA ALA A 834 -34.17 12.17 -31.95
C ALA A 834 -34.16 13.48 -31.15
N LEU A 835 -33.25 13.60 -30.18
CA LEU A 835 -33.13 14.77 -29.29
C LEU A 835 -31.68 15.21 -29.22
N THR A 836 -31.39 16.43 -29.68
CA THR A 836 -30.07 17.06 -29.50
C THR A 836 -30.06 17.87 -28.21
N VAL A 837 -28.97 17.73 -27.45
CA VAL A 837 -28.76 18.35 -26.14
C VAL A 837 -27.45 19.10 -26.16
N ASN A 838 -27.48 20.36 -25.72
CA ASN A 838 -26.29 21.19 -25.60
C ASN A 838 -25.63 20.94 -24.24
N TYR A 839 -24.30 20.90 -24.23
CA TYR A 839 -23.51 20.87 -23.01
C TYR A 839 -22.45 21.98 -23.00
N THR A 840 -21.88 22.22 -21.82
CA THR A 840 -20.71 23.08 -21.61
C THR A 840 -19.68 22.32 -20.82
N LEU A 841 -18.41 22.53 -21.15
CA LEU A 841 -17.28 21.97 -20.42
C LEU A 841 -16.66 23.07 -19.53
N ALA A 842 -16.24 22.67 -18.34
CA ALA A 842 -15.49 23.45 -17.35
C ALA A 842 -14.63 22.47 -16.53
N GLY A 843 -13.95 22.94 -15.48
CA GLY A 843 -13.10 22.11 -14.62
C GLY A 843 -11.72 22.75 -14.47
N THR A 844 -10.72 21.93 -14.15
CA THR A 844 -9.30 22.36 -14.18
C THR A 844 -8.67 22.08 -15.54
N ALA A 845 -9.07 20.98 -16.19
CA ALA A 845 -8.52 20.53 -17.47
C ALA A 845 -8.72 21.54 -18.61
N THR A 846 -7.65 21.76 -19.37
CA THR A 846 -7.49 22.71 -20.47
C THR A 846 -7.80 22.09 -21.85
N PRO A 847 -8.92 22.48 -22.50
CA PRO A 847 -9.28 22.00 -23.84
C PRO A 847 -8.16 22.11 -24.89
N GLY A 848 -7.74 20.97 -25.43
CA GLY A 848 -6.72 20.86 -26.47
C GLY A 848 -5.28 20.78 -25.96
N VAL A 849 -5.06 20.87 -24.65
CA VAL A 849 -3.84 20.40 -24.00
C VAL A 849 -4.09 18.96 -23.57
N ASP A 850 -4.86 18.73 -22.51
CA ASP A 850 -5.05 17.45 -21.82
C ASP A 850 -6.24 16.62 -22.37
N TYR A 851 -7.16 17.22 -23.14
CA TYR A 851 -8.19 16.45 -23.87
C TYR A 851 -8.70 17.10 -25.17
N THR A 852 -9.32 16.27 -26.03
CA THR A 852 -9.83 16.66 -27.36
C THR A 852 -11.35 16.50 -27.50
N GLY A 853 -11.92 16.88 -28.65
CA GLY A 853 -13.35 16.68 -28.97
C GLY A 853 -14.29 17.85 -28.66
N THR A 854 -13.76 19.07 -28.48
CA THR A 854 -14.45 20.22 -27.88
C THR A 854 -15.38 21.05 -28.79
N THR A 855 -15.63 20.62 -30.03
CA THR A 855 -16.62 21.27 -30.91
C THR A 855 -17.30 20.30 -31.91
N PRO A 856 -18.62 20.42 -32.13
CA PRO A 856 -19.60 21.20 -31.37
C PRO A 856 -19.98 20.51 -30.04
N ASN A 857 -20.20 21.29 -28.98
CA ASN A 857 -20.63 20.78 -27.67
C ASN A 857 -22.12 20.36 -27.65
N THR A 858 -22.47 19.40 -28.48
CA THR A 858 -23.81 18.84 -28.60
C THR A 858 -23.75 17.32 -28.67
N VAL A 859 -24.68 16.65 -27.98
CA VAL A 859 -24.88 15.20 -28.03
C VAL A 859 -26.30 14.91 -28.50
N THR A 860 -26.48 13.85 -29.29
CA THR A 860 -27.81 13.53 -29.87
C THR A 860 -28.24 12.12 -29.50
N PHE A 861 -29.38 12.03 -28.81
CA PHE A 861 -30.11 10.78 -28.65
C PHE A 861 -30.73 10.39 -30.00
N LEU A 862 -30.43 9.20 -30.48
CA LEU A 862 -31.11 8.62 -31.63
C LEU A 862 -32.59 8.34 -31.29
N ALA A 863 -33.45 8.32 -32.31
CA ALA A 863 -34.85 7.93 -32.12
C ALA A 863 -34.93 6.51 -31.53
N LEU A 864 -35.86 6.30 -30.60
CA LEU A 864 -36.01 5.11 -29.75
C LEU A 864 -34.86 4.84 -28.77
N SER A 865 -33.74 5.58 -28.81
CA SER A 865 -32.68 5.45 -27.80
C SER A 865 -33.02 6.22 -26.52
N PRO A 866 -32.96 5.57 -25.33
CA PRO A 866 -33.05 6.23 -24.04
C PRO A 866 -31.73 6.86 -23.58
N THR A 867 -30.59 6.52 -24.22
CA THR A 867 -29.25 6.98 -23.85
C THR A 867 -28.48 7.62 -25.02
N ALA A 868 -27.48 8.43 -24.69
CA ALA A 868 -26.47 8.96 -25.61
C ALA A 868 -25.16 9.24 -24.84
N THR A 869 -24.01 9.16 -25.50
CA THR A 869 -22.70 9.33 -24.86
C THR A 869 -21.93 10.55 -25.37
N ILE A 870 -21.13 11.14 -24.49
CA ILE A 870 -20.06 12.09 -24.79
C ILE A 870 -18.75 11.37 -24.45
N THR A 871 -17.78 11.42 -25.36
CA THR A 871 -16.43 10.90 -25.15
C THR A 871 -15.45 12.02 -25.46
N LEU A 872 -14.56 12.30 -24.51
CA LEU A 872 -13.50 13.29 -24.61
C LEU A 872 -12.16 12.53 -24.52
N PRO A 873 -11.49 12.24 -25.65
CA PRO A 873 -10.21 11.55 -25.64
C PRO A 873 -9.17 12.41 -24.94
N THR A 874 -8.57 11.84 -23.90
CA THR A 874 -7.42 12.37 -23.16
C THR A 874 -6.19 12.43 -24.07
N LYS A 875 -5.23 13.30 -23.77
CA LYS A 875 -3.98 13.44 -24.51
C LYS A 875 -2.79 13.33 -23.55
N ASP A 876 -2.22 12.14 -23.51
CA ASP A 876 -0.91 11.82 -22.93
C ASP A 876 0.17 12.82 -23.40
N ASP A 877 0.99 13.37 -22.48
CA ASP A 877 2.20 14.12 -22.83
C ASP A 877 3.40 13.91 -21.86
N LEU A 878 4.12 14.96 -21.44
CA LEU A 878 5.37 14.87 -20.65
C LEU A 878 5.43 16.05 -19.66
N LEU A 879 4.29 16.30 -19.01
CA LEU A 879 4.09 17.39 -18.07
C LEU A 879 3.41 16.81 -16.83
N SER A 880 4.20 16.56 -15.79
CA SER A 880 3.71 16.32 -14.43
C SER A 880 2.69 17.38 -14.02
N ASP A 881 1.41 16.98 -14.00
CA ASP A 881 0.26 17.85 -13.79
C ASP A 881 -0.71 17.21 -12.76
N PRO A 882 -1.21 17.98 -11.77
CA PRO A 882 -2.05 17.42 -10.73
C PRO A 882 -3.39 16.94 -11.30
N SER A 883 -3.70 15.64 -11.15
CA SER A 883 -4.88 14.96 -11.71
C SER A 883 -6.12 15.86 -11.85
N GLU A 884 -6.46 16.15 -13.10
CA GLU A 884 -7.36 17.24 -13.44
C GLU A 884 -8.84 16.84 -13.46
N THR A 885 -9.73 17.79 -13.69
CA THR A 885 -11.18 17.53 -13.79
C THR A 885 -11.82 18.14 -15.04
N ILE A 886 -12.71 17.38 -15.67
CA ILE A 886 -13.68 17.84 -16.67
C ILE A 886 -15.09 17.77 -16.07
N ILE A 887 -15.72 18.94 -15.90
CA ILE A 887 -17.11 19.12 -15.50
C ILE A 887 -17.96 19.33 -16.75
N THR A 888 -18.72 18.31 -17.14
CA THR A 888 -19.69 18.37 -18.24
C THR A 888 -21.07 18.73 -17.71
N LYS A 889 -21.56 19.94 -18.02
CA LYS A 889 -22.90 20.42 -17.64
C LYS A 889 -23.85 20.42 -18.83
N ILE A 890 -25.04 19.83 -18.68
CA ILE A 890 -26.09 19.80 -19.71
C ILE A 890 -27.11 20.91 -19.50
N THR A 891 -27.72 21.39 -20.58
CA THR A 891 -28.88 22.30 -20.52
C THR A 891 -30.15 21.59 -20.95
N ALA A 892 -31.23 21.75 -20.17
CA ALA A 892 -32.53 21.17 -20.46
C ALA A 892 -33.05 21.59 -21.87
N PRO A 893 -33.32 20.62 -22.77
CA PRO A 893 -33.96 20.91 -24.05
C PRO A 893 -35.39 21.43 -23.88
N ALA A 894 -35.90 22.16 -24.87
CA ALA A 894 -37.26 22.69 -24.83
C ALA A 894 -38.31 21.57 -24.64
N GLY A 895 -39.10 21.66 -23.57
CA GLY A 895 -40.12 20.66 -23.22
C GLY A 895 -39.59 19.45 -22.44
N TYR A 896 -38.35 19.47 -21.97
CA TYR A 896 -37.78 18.51 -21.01
C TYR A 896 -37.40 19.21 -19.70
N THR A 897 -37.46 18.48 -18.58
CA THR A 897 -36.92 18.90 -17.28
C THR A 897 -35.63 18.14 -16.95
N ILE A 898 -34.82 18.66 -16.03
CA ILE A 898 -33.74 17.86 -15.42
C ILE A 898 -34.35 17.11 -14.23
N SER A 899 -34.22 15.78 -14.17
CA SER A 899 -34.72 14.96 -13.04
C SER A 899 -33.64 14.10 -12.37
N GLY A 900 -32.38 14.48 -12.57
CA GLY A 900 -31.19 13.88 -11.98
C GLY A 900 -30.06 14.93 -11.97
N PRO A 901 -28.79 14.53 -11.98
CA PRO A 901 -27.70 15.50 -12.10
C PRO A 901 -27.79 16.30 -13.41
N ASP A 902 -27.64 17.63 -13.32
CA ASP A 902 -27.52 18.54 -14.47
C ASP A 902 -26.07 18.68 -14.97
N ASN A 903 -25.13 18.08 -14.24
CA ASN A 903 -23.71 18.03 -14.52
C ASN A 903 -23.12 16.71 -14.03
N ALA A 904 -21.96 16.34 -14.59
CA ALA A 904 -21.14 15.24 -14.14
C ALA A 904 -19.66 15.61 -14.27
N THR A 905 -18.84 15.15 -13.33
CA THR A 905 -17.39 15.38 -13.32
C THR A 905 -16.66 14.08 -13.60
N ALA A 906 -15.70 14.13 -14.52
CA ALA A 906 -14.65 13.12 -14.69
C ALA A 906 -13.31 13.71 -14.31
N THR A 907 -12.41 12.86 -13.87
CA THR A 907 -11.01 13.18 -13.58
C THR A 907 -10.15 12.71 -14.74
N ILE A 908 -9.08 13.44 -15.07
CA ILE A 908 -7.97 12.93 -15.87
C ILE A 908 -6.90 12.50 -14.86
N LEU A 909 -6.46 11.24 -14.95
CA LEU A 909 -5.34 10.73 -14.19
C LEU A 909 -4.07 10.92 -15.01
N ASP A 910 -3.07 11.54 -14.36
CA ASP A 910 -1.70 11.71 -14.84
C ASP A 910 -0.90 10.40 -14.58
N ASN A 911 0.05 10.12 -15.46
CA ASN A 911 1.00 9.00 -15.46
C ASN A 911 2.46 9.43 -15.28
N ASP A 912 2.73 10.73 -15.22
CA ASP A 912 4.05 11.30 -14.94
C ASP A 912 4.39 11.29 -13.43
N GLY A 913 5.69 11.41 -13.16
CA GLY A 913 6.28 11.51 -11.83
C GLY A 913 6.25 12.93 -11.27
N ASN A 914 7.12 13.22 -10.30
CA ASN A 914 7.20 14.53 -9.66
C ASN A 914 8.66 14.96 -9.33
N ALA A 915 8.94 15.46 -8.13
CA ALA A 915 10.29 15.84 -7.70
C ALA A 915 10.84 14.87 -6.64
N ALA A 916 10.42 13.60 -6.73
CA ALA A 916 10.77 12.52 -5.82
C ALA A 916 10.85 11.21 -6.61
N ASN A 917 11.66 10.26 -6.12
CA ASN A 917 11.89 8.96 -6.74
C ASN A 917 10.57 8.19 -6.99
N ASP A 918 10.13 8.16 -8.24
CA ASP A 918 8.91 7.51 -8.69
C ASP A 918 9.18 6.20 -9.44
N ASN A 919 8.16 5.35 -9.54
CA ASN A 919 8.20 4.11 -10.32
C ASN A 919 7.06 4.11 -11.33
N LEU A 920 7.36 4.61 -12.53
CA LEU A 920 6.42 4.85 -13.62
C LEU A 920 6.34 3.61 -14.51
N VAL A 921 5.11 3.14 -14.75
CA VAL A 921 4.86 1.93 -15.54
C VAL A 921 3.78 2.23 -16.58
N GLY A 922 4.17 2.16 -17.84
CA GLY A 922 3.30 2.32 -19.01
C GLY A 922 2.38 1.13 -19.25
N THR A 923 1.72 1.11 -20.41
CA THR A 923 0.65 0.18 -20.73
C THR A 923 1.08 -0.82 -21.83
N SER A 924 0.15 -1.17 -22.71
CA SER A 924 0.43 -1.92 -23.95
C SER A 924 0.05 -1.09 -25.18
N LEU A 925 0.13 0.23 -25.05
CA LEU A 925 -0.17 1.25 -26.06
C LEU A 925 1.05 2.17 -26.17
N ALA A 926 1.00 3.20 -27.00
CA ALA A 926 2.07 4.20 -27.01
C ALA A 926 1.85 5.15 -25.83
N ASP A 927 2.76 5.09 -24.85
CA ASP A 927 2.72 5.89 -23.62
C ASP A 927 3.85 6.94 -23.64
N ALA A 928 3.60 8.08 -23.01
CA ALA A 928 4.60 9.08 -22.67
C ALA A 928 4.71 9.14 -21.13
N LEU A 929 5.94 9.17 -20.61
CA LEU A 929 6.23 9.13 -19.17
C LEU A 929 7.39 10.07 -18.87
N ALA A 930 7.19 11.02 -17.95
CA ALA A 930 8.20 11.92 -17.44
C ALA A 930 8.43 11.71 -15.93
N GLY A 931 9.62 11.30 -15.52
CA GLY A 931 10.00 11.23 -14.09
C GLY A 931 10.10 12.62 -13.45
N VAL A 932 10.61 13.58 -14.23
CA VAL A 932 10.83 15.01 -13.92
C VAL A 932 12.01 15.25 -12.99
N GLY A 933 12.08 14.62 -11.82
CA GLY A 933 13.23 14.76 -10.94
C GLY A 933 13.22 13.87 -9.71
N GLY A 934 14.35 13.26 -9.42
CA GLY A 934 14.45 12.16 -8.47
C GLY A 934 15.32 11.06 -9.08
N ASN A 935 15.43 9.93 -8.39
CA ASN A 935 15.99 8.73 -9.01
C ASN A 935 14.84 7.83 -9.42
N ASP A 936 14.36 8.02 -10.65
CA ASP A 936 13.11 7.43 -11.12
C ASP A 936 13.35 6.08 -11.81
N THR A 937 12.32 5.24 -11.79
CA THR A 937 12.31 3.95 -12.48
C THR A 937 11.21 3.96 -13.52
N LEU A 938 11.58 3.89 -14.80
CA LEU A 938 10.66 3.98 -15.93
C LEU A 938 10.61 2.64 -16.68
N ASP A 939 9.43 2.04 -16.77
CA ASP A 939 9.11 0.91 -17.64
C ASP A 939 8.00 1.33 -18.61
N GLY A 940 8.30 1.49 -19.90
CA GLY A 940 7.31 1.85 -20.91
C GLY A 940 6.27 0.75 -21.18
N GLY A 941 6.57 -0.50 -20.84
CA GLY A 941 5.75 -1.63 -21.20
C GLY A 941 5.89 -1.99 -22.69
N ALA A 942 4.78 -2.03 -23.43
CA ALA A 942 4.79 -2.44 -24.83
C ALA A 942 4.05 -1.44 -25.74
N GLY A 943 4.78 -0.66 -26.51
CA GLY A 943 4.22 0.43 -27.29
C GLY A 943 5.15 0.97 -28.37
N ASN A 944 5.29 2.30 -28.37
CA ASN A 944 6.35 3.04 -29.06
C ASN A 944 6.57 4.28 -28.21
N ASP A 945 7.25 4.08 -27.10
CA ASP A 945 7.01 4.89 -25.92
C ASP A 945 7.99 6.07 -25.86
N THR A 946 7.63 7.11 -25.13
CA THR A 946 8.53 8.24 -24.90
C THR A 946 8.79 8.36 -23.41
N LEU A 947 10.00 7.99 -23.00
CA LEU A 947 10.42 7.96 -21.60
C LEU A 947 11.39 9.13 -21.38
N ASP A 948 11.08 10.03 -20.45
CA ASP A 948 11.90 11.17 -20.04
C ASP A 948 12.19 11.05 -18.55
N GLY A 949 13.38 10.58 -18.17
CA GLY A 949 13.73 10.41 -16.75
C GLY A 949 13.69 11.75 -16.01
N GLY A 950 14.45 12.71 -16.53
CA GLY A 950 14.48 14.07 -16.01
C GLY A 950 15.84 14.39 -15.43
N ALA A 951 15.91 14.58 -14.10
CA ALA A 951 17.13 15.01 -13.42
C ALA A 951 17.33 14.27 -12.09
N ASP A 952 18.59 14.15 -11.68
CA ASP A 952 19.08 13.10 -10.76
C ASP A 952 19.15 11.73 -11.47
N ASN A 953 19.31 10.60 -10.78
CA ASN A 953 19.84 9.37 -11.41
C ASN A 953 18.76 8.33 -11.76
N ASP A 954 18.44 8.19 -13.05
CA ASP A 954 17.28 7.42 -13.52
C ASP A 954 17.60 6.00 -14.00
N THR A 955 16.59 5.14 -14.00
CA THR A 955 16.69 3.72 -14.42
C THR A 955 15.56 3.31 -15.35
N TYR A 956 15.91 2.90 -16.56
CA TYR A 956 14.98 2.48 -17.61
C TYR A 956 15.00 0.96 -17.71
N LEU A 957 13.85 0.32 -17.48
CA LEU A 957 13.71 -1.13 -17.45
C LEU A 957 13.31 -1.69 -18.80
N PHE A 958 13.96 -2.78 -19.23
CA PHE A 958 13.65 -3.46 -20.48
C PHE A 958 13.67 -4.99 -20.33
N ASP A 959 12.50 -5.64 -20.44
CA ASP A 959 12.40 -7.08 -20.70
C ASP A 959 12.16 -7.34 -22.19
N THR A 960 13.23 -7.45 -22.98
CA THR A 960 13.12 -7.67 -24.42
C THR A 960 12.82 -9.11 -24.80
N ASP A 961 12.56 -10.02 -23.85
CA ASP A 961 11.89 -11.29 -24.15
C ASP A 961 10.46 -11.04 -24.64
N LEU A 962 9.83 -9.95 -24.19
CA LEU A 962 8.58 -9.38 -24.72
C LEU A 962 8.83 -8.49 -25.94
N VAL A 963 7.76 -8.18 -26.69
CA VAL A 963 7.80 -7.20 -27.79
C VAL A 963 7.44 -5.84 -27.23
N LEU A 964 8.46 -5.02 -26.99
CA LEU A 964 8.32 -3.69 -26.38
C LEU A 964 8.05 -2.62 -27.44
N GLY A 965 8.71 -2.67 -28.60
CA GLY A 965 8.38 -1.81 -29.75
C GLY A 965 9.51 -0.88 -30.20
N SER A 966 9.21 0.42 -30.33
CA SER A 966 10.16 1.43 -30.83
C SER A 966 10.13 2.70 -29.98
N ASP A 967 11.04 2.77 -29.01
CA ASP A 967 10.93 3.72 -27.90
C ASP A 967 11.98 4.83 -28.03
N ARG A 968 11.63 6.00 -27.48
CA ARG A 968 12.43 7.21 -27.49
C ARG A 968 12.76 7.60 -26.06
N LEU A 969 14.04 7.53 -25.72
CA LEU A 969 14.54 7.86 -24.39
C LEU A 969 15.09 9.28 -24.40
N ILE A 970 14.70 10.06 -23.42
CA ILE A 970 15.14 11.42 -23.12
C ILE A 970 15.71 11.37 -21.71
N ASP A 971 16.81 12.05 -21.48
CA ASP A 971 17.38 12.20 -20.15
C ASP A 971 18.12 13.55 -20.10
N ALA A 972 18.28 14.14 -18.91
CA ALA A 972 18.91 15.44 -18.75
C ALA A 972 20.22 15.38 -17.96
N SER A 973 20.19 15.13 -16.64
CA SER A 973 21.40 15.21 -15.82
C SER A 973 21.37 14.30 -14.60
N GLY A 974 22.06 13.18 -14.71
CA GLY A 974 22.23 12.20 -13.63
C GLY A 974 23.45 11.31 -13.81
N ILE A 975 23.26 10.04 -13.48
CA ILE A 975 24.13 8.90 -13.79
C ILE A 975 23.19 7.74 -14.13
N ASP A 976 22.82 7.67 -15.39
CA ASP A 976 21.52 7.12 -15.80
C ASP A 976 21.70 5.75 -16.45
N THR A 977 20.72 4.86 -16.19
CA THR A 977 20.91 3.40 -16.31
C THR A 977 19.92 2.75 -17.25
N LEU A 978 20.43 2.12 -18.31
CA LEU A 978 19.64 1.24 -19.17
C LEU A 978 19.77 -0.21 -18.70
N ASN A 979 18.69 -0.78 -18.16
CA ASN A 979 18.69 -2.06 -17.48
C ASN A 979 17.94 -3.14 -18.27
N PHE A 980 18.70 -4.07 -18.85
CA PHE A 980 18.21 -5.23 -19.60
C PHE A 980 18.27 -6.54 -18.81
N ALA A 981 18.55 -6.50 -17.50
CA ALA A 981 18.76 -7.70 -16.67
C ALA A 981 17.55 -8.65 -16.60
N ALA A 982 16.36 -8.18 -16.99
CA ALA A 982 15.16 -9.01 -17.16
C ALA A 982 15.27 -9.95 -18.38
N THR A 983 15.94 -9.51 -19.46
CA THR A 983 16.07 -10.21 -20.74
C THR A 983 16.90 -11.50 -20.61
N THR A 984 16.29 -12.66 -20.87
CA THR A 984 16.95 -13.97 -20.73
C THR A 984 17.08 -14.78 -22.02
N THR A 985 16.32 -14.46 -23.07
CA THR A 985 16.25 -15.25 -24.32
C THR A 985 16.74 -14.50 -25.57
N LYS A 986 17.19 -13.25 -25.40
CA LYS A 986 17.62 -12.36 -26.48
C LYS A 986 19.00 -11.76 -26.23
N THR A 987 19.66 -11.37 -27.31
CA THR A 987 20.93 -10.63 -27.30
C THR A 987 20.67 -9.13 -27.46
N ILE A 988 21.28 -8.34 -26.59
CA ILE A 988 21.30 -6.88 -26.58
C ILE A 988 22.41 -6.35 -27.50
N ASN A 989 22.08 -5.42 -28.40
CA ASN A 989 23.01 -4.76 -29.30
C ASN A 989 22.88 -3.23 -29.15
N LEU A 990 23.61 -2.66 -28.19
CA LEU A 990 23.42 -1.27 -27.76
C LEU A 990 24.70 -0.43 -27.97
N ASN A 991 24.51 0.83 -28.39
CA ASN A 991 25.57 1.83 -28.48
C ASN A 991 25.09 3.17 -27.91
N LEU A 992 25.51 3.51 -26.69
CA LEU A 992 25.13 4.76 -26.03
C LEU A 992 25.58 6.01 -26.81
N GLY A 993 26.62 5.90 -27.63
CA GLY A 993 27.15 6.99 -28.47
C GLY A 993 26.32 7.29 -29.72
N SER A 994 25.12 6.70 -29.90
CA SER A 994 24.31 6.84 -31.11
C SER A 994 22.87 7.29 -30.83
N THR A 995 22.50 8.46 -31.37
CA THR A 995 21.11 8.97 -31.38
C THR A 995 20.28 8.51 -32.58
N ALA A 996 20.86 7.72 -33.50
CA ALA A 996 20.09 7.07 -34.55
C ALA A 996 19.37 5.83 -34.00
N ALA A 997 18.15 5.56 -34.48
CA ALA A 997 17.35 4.40 -34.07
C ALA A 997 18.14 3.08 -34.21
N GLN A 998 18.27 2.35 -33.10
CA GLN A 998 19.09 1.15 -32.95
C GLN A 998 18.19 -0.06 -32.78
N ASN A 999 18.43 -1.13 -33.54
CA ASN A 999 17.74 -2.41 -33.30
C ASN A 999 18.44 -3.12 -32.13
N VAL A 1000 18.11 -2.74 -30.90
CA VAL A 1000 18.72 -3.27 -29.68
C VAL A 1000 18.44 -4.77 -29.57
N THR A 1001 17.20 -5.17 -29.83
CA THR A 1001 16.81 -6.58 -29.88
C THR A 1001 15.96 -6.87 -31.11
N ALA A 1002 16.43 -7.82 -31.93
CA ALA A 1002 15.83 -8.13 -33.23
C ALA A 1002 14.35 -8.53 -33.13
N GLY A 1003 13.48 -7.62 -33.59
CA GLY A 1003 12.03 -7.81 -33.66
C GLY A 1003 11.27 -7.50 -32.36
N ASN A 1004 11.96 -7.13 -31.29
CA ASN A 1004 11.37 -6.90 -29.97
C ASN A 1004 11.59 -5.47 -29.44
N LEU A 1005 12.75 -4.85 -29.70
CA LEU A 1005 13.05 -3.48 -29.25
C LEU A 1005 13.91 -2.70 -30.25
N THR A 1006 13.45 -1.49 -30.58
CA THR A 1006 14.23 -0.44 -31.25
C THR A 1006 14.35 0.77 -30.33
N LEU A 1007 15.56 1.20 -29.95
CA LEU A 1007 15.74 2.40 -29.12
C LEU A 1007 16.25 3.59 -29.93
N THR A 1008 15.73 4.78 -29.60
CA THR A 1008 16.24 6.07 -30.07
C THR A 1008 16.59 6.95 -28.88
N LEU A 1009 17.90 7.12 -28.61
CA LEU A 1009 18.37 8.00 -27.55
C LEU A 1009 18.34 9.46 -28.03
N ALA A 1010 17.78 10.37 -27.23
CA ALA A 1010 17.70 11.80 -27.57
C ALA A 1010 19.08 12.46 -27.63
N SER A 1011 20.03 11.99 -26.81
CA SER A 1011 21.42 12.45 -26.74
C SER A 1011 22.38 11.26 -26.71
N ALA A 1012 23.60 11.46 -27.21
CA ALA A 1012 24.68 10.47 -27.18
C ALA A 1012 25.47 10.48 -25.86
N THR A 1013 25.09 11.36 -24.94
CA THR A 1013 25.74 11.62 -23.64
C THR A 1013 24.66 11.90 -22.59
N ALA A 1014 23.71 10.98 -22.46
CA ALA A 1014 22.56 11.03 -21.56
C ALA A 1014 22.40 9.73 -20.74
N PHE A 1015 23.38 8.83 -20.85
CA PHE A 1015 23.38 7.53 -20.19
C PHE A 1015 24.83 7.13 -19.91
N GLU A 1016 25.09 6.74 -18.67
CA GLU A 1016 26.39 6.33 -18.18
C GLU A 1016 26.42 4.80 -18.01
N ASN A 1017 25.32 4.21 -17.55
CA ASN A 1017 25.29 2.83 -17.09
C ASN A 1017 24.49 1.92 -18.03
N VAL A 1018 24.96 0.68 -18.21
CA VAL A 1018 24.20 -0.40 -18.86
C VAL A 1018 24.35 -1.69 -18.08
N ILE A 1019 23.22 -2.36 -17.85
CA ILE A 1019 23.18 -3.74 -17.37
C ILE A 1019 22.63 -4.61 -18.49
N GLY A 1020 23.43 -5.55 -18.99
CA GLY A 1020 23.02 -6.51 -20.04
C GLY A 1020 22.12 -7.64 -19.53
N GLY A 1021 21.78 -8.55 -20.44
CA GLY A 1021 20.89 -9.68 -20.21
C GLY A 1021 21.60 -10.96 -19.78
N SER A 1022 21.05 -12.11 -20.21
CA SER A 1022 21.61 -13.45 -19.93
C SER A 1022 22.19 -14.17 -21.15
N LEU A 1023 22.37 -13.48 -22.28
CA LEU A 1023 22.99 -14.02 -23.49
C LEU A 1023 24.18 -13.14 -23.93
N ASN A 1024 24.91 -13.63 -24.94
CA ASN A 1024 26.10 -13.00 -25.52
C ASN A 1024 25.85 -11.58 -26.06
N ASP A 1025 26.03 -10.56 -25.23
CA ASP A 1025 25.62 -9.18 -25.52
C ASP A 1025 26.74 -8.35 -26.16
N ASN A 1026 26.37 -7.27 -26.86
CA ASN A 1026 27.30 -6.33 -27.45
C ASN A 1026 26.93 -4.90 -27.05
N ILE A 1027 27.63 -4.39 -26.04
CA ILE A 1027 27.36 -3.11 -25.38
C ILE A 1027 28.53 -2.16 -25.64
N VAL A 1028 28.22 -0.98 -26.17
CA VAL A 1028 29.19 0.07 -26.48
C VAL A 1028 28.81 1.35 -25.73
N GLY A 1029 29.71 1.79 -24.86
CA GLY A 1029 29.68 3.08 -24.15
C GLY A 1029 29.94 4.27 -25.08
N ASN A 1030 29.84 5.47 -24.52
CA ASN A 1030 29.90 6.75 -25.22
C ASN A 1030 31.21 7.52 -24.91
N THR A 1031 31.11 8.81 -24.58
CA THR A 1031 32.25 9.66 -24.24
C THR A 1031 32.28 10.06 -22.76
N LEU A 1032 31.44 9.44 -21.95
CA LEU A 1032 31.31 9.65 -20.51
C LEU A 1032 32.04 8.52 -19.76
N ASN A 1033 31.99 8.55 -18.43
CA ASN A 1033 32.59 7.49 -17.62
C ASN A 1033 31.57 6.36 -17.46
N ASN A 1034 31.61 5.36 -18.35
CA ASN A 1034 30.53 4.38 -18.39
C ASN A 1034 30.69 3.25 -17.36
N SER A 1035 29.57 2.78 -16.80
CA SER A 1035 29.50 1.57 -15.96
C SER A 1035 28.82 0.45 -16.75
N LEU A 1036 29.60 -0.53 -17.23
CA LEU A 1036 29.11 -1.55 -18.16
C LEU A 1036 29.14 -2.94 -17.51
N THR A 1037 27.98 -3.55 -17.34
CA THR A 1037 27.81 -4.93 -16.86
C THR A 1037 27.29 -5.78 -18.00
N GLY A 1038 28.00 -6.86 -18.35
CA GLY A 1038 27.58 -7.79 -19.41
C GLY A 1038 26.40 -8.66 -19.00
N GLY A 1039 26.50 -9.26 -17.80
CA GLY A 1039 25.53 -10.22 -17.29
C GLY A 1039 26.06 -11.65 -17.45
N LEU A 1040 25.19 -12.60 -17.79
CA LEU A 1040 25.61 -13.96 -18.13
C LEU A 1040 25.77 -14.07 -19.64
N GLY A 1041 26.84 -14.70 -20.12
CA GLY A 1041 26.95 -15.01 -21.54
C GLY A 1041 28.37 -15.09 -22.06
N LYS A 1042 28.56 -14.47 -23.21
CA LYS A 1042 29.85 -14.17 -23.82
C LYS A 1042 29.76 -12.79 -24.43
N ASP A 1043 30.16 -11.81 -23.65
CA ASP A 1043 29.81 -10.43 -23.91
C ASP A 1043 30.96 -9.67 -24.56
N SER A 1044 30.58 -8.62 -25.26
CA SER A 1044 31.45 -7.69 -25.99
C SER A 1044 31.21 -6.30 -25.42
N LEU A 1045 32.02 -5.93 -24.44
CA LEU A 1045 31.92 -4.66 -23.72
C LEU A 1045 32.95 -3.68 -24.25
N THR A 1046 32.52 -2.49 -24.65
CA THR A 1046 33.40 -1.44 -25.18
C THR A 1046 33.16 -0.14 -24.43
N GLY A 1047 34.09 0.28 -23.56
CA GLY A 1047 33.95 1.56 -22.83
C GLY A 1047 33.92 2.80 -23.74
N SER A 1048 34.65 2.72 -24.87
CA SER A 1048 34.87 3.80 -25.84
C SER A 1048 35.87 4.85 -25.34
N THR A 1049 35.44 5.98 -24.76
CA THR A 1049 36.36 6.99 -24.21
C THR A 1049 35.81 7.60 -22.93
N GLY A 1050 36.37 7.21 -21.79
CA GLY A 1050 35.99 7.75 -20.49
C GLY A 1050 36.96 7.31 -19.40
N LEU A 1051 36.49 7.31 -18.15
CA LEU A 1051 37.00 6.47 -17.08
C LEU A 1051 36.03 5.31 -16.88
N ASP A 1052 36.09 4.34 -17.78
CA ASP A 1052 35.08 3.29 -17.84
C ASP A 1052 35.30 2.23 -16.77
N THR A 1053 34.22 1.68 -16.24
CA THR A 1053 34.24 0.61 -15.23
C THR A 1053 33.42 -0.56 -15.75
N LEU A 1054 34.06 -1.71 -15.90
CA LEU A 1054 33.45 -2.90 -16.46
C LEU A 1054 33.25 -3.92 -15.35
N ASN A 1055 31.98 -4.22 -15.04
CA ASN A 1055 31.58 -4.89 -13.81
C ASN A 1055 31.30 -6.37 -14.00
N TYR A 1056 31.65 -7.13 -12.96
CA TYR A 1056 31.42 -8.56 -12.82
C TYR A 1056 30.83 -8.83 -11.43
N ASN A 1057 29.57 -9.22 -11.36
CA ASN A 1057 28.88 -9.54 -10.11
C ASN A 1057 29.21 -10.95 -9.63
N SER A 1058 29.63 -11.85 -10.53
CA SER A 1058 30.12 -13.17 -10.15
C SER A 1058 31.20 -13.72 -11.10
N LEU A 1059 32.04 -14.63 -10.59
CA LEU A 1059 33.01 -15.35 -11.44
C LEU A 1059 32.33 -16.28 -12.46
N GLY A 1060 31.03 -16.60 -12.27
CA GLY A 1060 30.25 -17.43 -13.18
C GLY A 1060 29.90 -16.75 -14.49
N GLU A 1061 29.91 -15.41 -14.52
CA GLU A 1061 29.59 -14.61 -15.71
C GLU A 1061 30.62 -14.83 -16.83
N SER A 1062 31.91 -14.93 -16.48
CA SER A 1062 33.03 -14.93 -17.44
C SER A 1062 33.90 -16.21 -17.44
N LEU A 1063 33.31 -17.39 -17.28
CA LEU A 1063 34.06 -18.66 -17.23
C LEU A 1063 34.82 -18.99 -18.53
N LEU A 1064 35.87 -19.84 -18.51
CA LEU A 1064 36.67 -20.20 -19.70
C LEU A 1064 35.83 -20.71 -20.90
N SER A 1065 34.66 -21.30 -20.67
CA SER A 1065 33.72 -21.75 -21.72
C SER A 1065 33.02 -20.60 -22.45
N GLY A 1066 32.88 -19.44 -21.82
CA GLY A 1066 32.06 -18.30 -22.28
C GLY A 1066 32.75 -16.93 -22.20
N PHE A 1067 33.98 -16.82 -21.67
CA PHE A 1067 34.66 -15.58 -21.28
C PHE A 1067 34.40 -14.32 -22.13
N ASP A 1068 34.30 -13.17 -21.47
CA ASP A 1068 33.94 -11.92 -22.11
C ASP A 1068 35.12 -11.22 -22.76
N VAL A 1069 34.80 -10.31 -23.67
CA VAL A 1069 35.75 -9.58 -24.49
C VAL A 1069 35.56 -8.09 -24.27
N ILE A 1070 36.47 -7.50 -23.49
CA ILE A 1070 36.58 -6.05 -23.38
C ILE A 1070 37.32 -5.53 -24.62
N GLN A 1071 36.70 -4.60 -25.33
CA GLN A 1071 37.28 -3.88 -26.46
C GLN A 1071 37.58 -2.43 -26.04
N GLY A 1072 38.57 -1.81 -26.68
CA GLY A 1072 38.92 -0.40 -26.44
C GLY A 1072 39.73 -0.10 -25.17
N TYR A 1073 39.88 -1.06 -24.25
CA TYR A 1073 40.47 -0.87 -22.90
C TYR A 1073 41.64 0.14 -22.86
N SER A 1074 41.37 1.27 -22.23
CA SER A 1074 42.26 2.42 -22.12
C SER A 1074 43.15 2.28 -20.88
N GLY A 1075 44.41 1.95 -21.12
CA GLY A 1075 45.39 1.68 -20.05
C GLY A 1075 46.25 2.85 -19.61
N THR A 1076 45.88 4.11 -19.88
CA THR A 1076 46.78 5.26 -19.63
C THR A 1076 46.07 6.56 -19.24
N GLY A 1077 46.66 7.27 -18.27
CA GLY A 1077 46.33 8.67 -18.00
C GLY A 1077 45.07 8.86 -17.15
N ALA A 1078 44.36 9.97 -17.38
CA ALA A 1078 43.12 10.31 -16.70
C ALA A 1078 41.86 9.67 -17.34
N SER A 1079 42.08 8.65 -18.19
CA SER A 1079 41.06 7.81 -18.83
C SER A 1079 41.44 6.34 -18.64
N LEU A 1080 41.93 5.98 -17.46
CA LEU A 1080 42.34 4.61 -17.12
C LEU A 1080 41.12 3.77 -16.72
N ASP A 1081 40.72 2.86 -17.60
CA ASP A 1081 39.57 1.98 -17.39
C ASP A 1081 39.83 0.98 -16.25
N ARG A 1082 38.76 0.52 -15.62
CA ARG A 1082 38.80 -0.40 -14.48
C ARG A 1082 37.95 -1.64 -14.74
N ILE A 1083 38.41 -2.78 -14.25
CA ILE A 1083 37.62 -4.00 -14.13
C ILE A 1083 37.19 -4.08 -12.66
N ASN A 1084 35.89 -4.06 -12.40
CA ASN A 1084 35.34 -4.23 -11.06
C ASN A 1084 35.06 -5.72 -10.84
N ALA A 1085 35.83 -6.36 -9.96
CA ALA A 1085 35.77 -7.80 -9.73
C ALA A 1085 34.85 -8.13 -8.55
N PRO A 1086 34.20 -9.31 -8.54
CA PRO A 1086 33.34 -9.69 -7.44
C PRO A 1086 34.15 -9.97 -6.18
N ALA A 1087 33.59 -9.62 -5.02
CA ALA A 1087 34.16 -9.99 -3.74
C ALA A 1087 34.32 -11.52 -3.63
N PRO A 1088 35.38 -12.04 -2.98
CA PRO A 1088 36.36 -11.32 -2.16
C PRO A 1088 37.69 -11.01 -2.90
N ILE A 1089 37.70 -10.82 -4.23
CA ILE A 1089 38.95 -10.54 -4.95
C ILE A 1089 39.53 -9.20 -4.50
N ALA A 1090 40.83 -9.20 -4.15
CA ALA A 1090 41.50 -7.99 -3.71
C ALA A 1090 41.90 -7.09 -4.89
N ALA A 1091 41.56 -5.80 -4.79
CA ALA A 1091 42.00 -4.73 -5.69
C ALA A 1091 43.51 -4.82 -6.01
N ILE A 1092 43.85 -4.84 -7.30
CA ILE A 1092 45.23 -5.02 -7.76
C ILE A 1092 45.51 -4.31 -9.10
N THR A 1093 46.60 -3.54 -9.12
CA THR A 1093 47.15 -2.98 -10.36
C THR A 1093 48.12 -3.98 -11.01
N LEU A 1094 47.68 -4.60 -12.10
CA LEU A 1094 48.48 -5.53 -12.88
C LEU A 1094 49.38 -4.74 -13.84
N THR A 1095 50.69 -4.97 -13.77
CA THR A 1095 51.71 -4.24 -14.56
C THR A 1095 52.43 -5.10 -15.60
N ALA A 1096 52.24 -6.41 -15.57
CA ALA A 1096 52.83 -7.36 -16.52
C ALA A 1096 52.05 -8.68 -16.56
N SER A 1097 52.18 -9.40 -17.67
CA SER A 1097 51.71 -10.78 -17.80
C SER A 1097 52.61 -11.76 -17.03
N LYS A 1098 52.03 -12.77 -16.39
CA LYS A 1098 52.72 -13.90 -15.73
C LYS A 1098 53.39 -14.86 -16.73
N GLY A 1099 52.96 -14.86 -18.00
CA GLY A 1099 53.52 -15.71 -19.06
C GLY A 1099 52.59 -15.88 -20.26
N THR A 1100 52.95 -16.81 -21.16
CA THR A 1100 52.18 -17.09 -22.37
C THR A 1100 51.76 -18.56 -22.41
N ALA A 1101 50.46 -18.82 -22.32
CA ALA A 1101 49.87 -20.14 -22.48
C ALA A 1101 49.93 -20.59 -23.96
N SER A 1102 50.00 -21.90 -24.19
CA SER A 1102 50.04 -22.46 -25.55
C SER A 1102 48.67 -22.46 -26.25
N ALA A 1103 47.57 -22.47 -25.49
CA ALA A 1103 46.19 -22.44 -25.97
C ALA A 1103 45.24 -21.93 -24.86
N LEU A 1104 44.00 -21.60 -25.23
CA LEU A 1104 42.89 -21.39 -24.28
C LEU A 1104 42.34 -22.74 -23.81
N THR A 1105 43.09 -23.42 -22.94
CA THR A 1105 42.67 -24.64 -22.26
C THR A 1105 43.16 -24.62 -20.82
N GLU A 1106 42.41 -25.20 -19.90
CA GLU A 1106 42.73 -25.23 -18.46
C GLU A 1106 44.18 -25.67 -18.20
N ALA A 1107 44.58 -26.82 -18.77
CA ALA A 1107 45.93 -27.36 -18.63
C ALA A 1107 47.03 -26.43 -19.17
N ALA A 1108 46.78 -25.67 -20.24
CA ALA A 1108 47.74 -24.71 -20.78
C ALA A 1108 47.83 -23.42 -19.94
N ILE A 1109 46.72 -23.01 -19.32
CA ILE A 1109 46.65 -21.85 -18.44
C ILE A 1109 47.28 -22.16 -17.08
N GLN A 1110 47.02 -23.34 -16.49
CA GLN A 1110 47.63 -23.81 -15.24
C GLN A 1110 49.17 -23.88 -15.28
N LEU A 1111 49.77 -24.12 -16.45
CA LEU A 1111 51.23 -24.06 -16.64
C LEU A 1111 51.81 -22.64 -16.51
N VAL A 1112 50.98 -21.59 -16.62
CA VAL A 1112 51.35 -20.18 -16.45
C VAL A 1112 50.86 -19.68 -15.08
N LEU A 1113 49.58 -19.91 -14.78
CA LEU A 1113 48.88 -19.54 -13.55
C LEU A 1113 48.92 -20.70 -12.54
N THR A 1114 50.13 -21.06 -12.15
CA THR A 1114 50.37 -22.02 -11.06
C THR A 1114 49.92 -21.45 -9.71
N ASN A 1115 49.73 -22.31 -8.70
CA ASN A 1115 49.34 -21.92 -7.33
C ASN A 1115 50.29 -20.87 -6.68
N ALA A 1116 51.52 -20.74 -7.17
CA ALA A 1116 52.48 -19.73 -6.71
C ALA A 1116 52.44 -18.42 -7.52
N ALA A 1117 51.88 -18.45 -8.74
CA ALA A 1117 51.76 -17.30 -9.63
C ALA A 1117 50.39 -16.61 -9.56
N PHE A 1118 49.36 -17.37 -9.15
CA PHE A 1118 47.95 -17.00 -9.06
C PHE A 1118 47.39 -17.57 -7.74
N ALA A 1119 47.13 -16.68 -6.78
CA ALA A 1119 46.75 -17.05 -5.41
C ALA A 1119 45.24 -16.86 -5.20
N ALA A 1120 44.69 -17.54 -4.18
CA ALA A 1120 43.29 -17.42 -3.78
C ALA A 1120 42.86 -15.95 -3.68
N ASN A 1121 41.70 -15.63 -4.28
CA ASN A 1121 41.09 -14.30 -4.27
C ASN A 1121 41.98 -13.19 -4.88
N THR A 1122 42.73 -13.50 -5.95
CA THR A 1122 43.57 -12.53 -6.67
C THR A 1122 43.30 -12.53 -8.17
N ALA A 1123 43.64 -11.42 -8.84
CA ALA A 1123 43.68 -11.34 -10.30
C ALA A 1123 45.10 -11.55 -10.86
N ALA A 1124 45.21 -12.09 -12.08
CA ALA A 1124 46.47 -12.20 -12.79
C ALA A 1124 46.31 -12.05 -14.32
N ALA A 1125 47.21 -11.28 -14.94
CA ALA A 1125 47.30 -11.19 -16.39
C ALA A 1125 48.14 -12.32 -17.00
N PHE A 1126 47.72 -12.85 -18.14
CA PHE A 1126 48.48 -13.79 -18.98
C PHE A 1126 48.28 -13.49 -20.48
N LYS A 1127 49.01 -14.18 -21.35
CA LYS A 1127 48.85 -14.14 -22.82
C LYS A 1127 48.59 -15.53 -23.37
N VAL A 1128 48.06 -15.63 -24.59
CA VAL A 1128 47.87 -16.91 -25.29
C VAL A 1128 48.56 -16.88 -26.64
N THR A 1129 49.26 -17.96 -26.97
CA THR A 1129 49.97 -18.12 -28.25
C THR A 1129 49.00 -18.03 -29.43
N GLY A 1130 49.25 -17.10 -30.35
CA GLY A 1130 48.41 -16.92 -31.56
C GLY A 1130 47.16 -16.07 -31.35
N GLN A 1131 46.85 -15.64 -30.12
CA GLN A 1131 45.77 -14.68 -29.84
C GLN A 1131 46.32 -13.27 -29.65
N SER A 1132 45.55 -12.26 -30.05
CA SER A 1132 45.85 -10.84 -29.79
C SER A 1132 45.20 -10.38 -28.49
N GLY A 1133 45.88 -9.53 -27.74
CA GLY A 1133 45.40 -8.96 -26.49
C GLY A 1133 46.09 -9.50 -25.23
N THR A 1134 45.48 -9.18 -24.10
CA THR A 1134 45.88 -9.65 -22.76
C THR A 1134 44.67 -10.35 -22.14
N PHE A 1135 44.88 -11.48 -21.48
CA PHE A 1135 43.83 -12.15 -20.73
C PHE A 1135 44.02 -11.88 -19.25
N ILE A 1136 42.96 -11.51 -18.55
CA ILE A 1136 42.91 -11.41 -17.09
C ILE A 1136 42.21 -12.67 -16.58
N ALA A 1137 42.78 -13.32 -15.57
CA ALA A 1137 42.08 -14.36 -14.81
C ALA A 1137 41.77 -13.81 -13.41
N LEU A 1138 40.59 -14.15 -12.90
CA LEU A 1138 40.08 -13.78 -11.59
C LEU A 1138 39.89 -15.06 -10.77
N ASN A 1139 40.69 -15.26 -9.71
CA ASN A 1139 40.72 -16.51 -8.96
C ASN A 1139 39.63 -16.55 -7.89
N ASN A 1140 38.98 -17.70 -7.77
CA ASN A 1140 38.18 -18.08 -6.62
C ASN A 1140 39.06 -18.22 -5.34
N GLY A 1141 38.48 -18.75 -4.26
CA GLY A 1141 39.17 -19.01 -2.99
C GLY A 1141 40.28 -20.08 -3.01
N ALA A 1142 40.65 -20.63 -4.17
CA ALA A 1142 41.60 -21.74 -4.29
C ALA A 1142 42.70 -21.44 -5.33
N ALA A 1143 43.93 -21.29 -4.85
CA ALA A 1143 45.09 -20.90 -5.65
C ALA A 1143 45.39 -21.84 -6.84
N GLY A 1144 45.73 -21.25 -7.98
CA GLY A 1144 45.95 -21.91 -9.27
C GLY A 1144 44.67 -21.99 -10.11
N PHE A 1145 44.81 -21.87 -11.43
CA PHE A 1145 43.66 -21.67 -12.33
C PHE A 1145 42.71 -22.88 -12.41
N GLN A 1146 41.39 -22.62 -12.30
CA GLN A 1146 40.30 -23.61 -12.35
C GLN A 1146 39.21 -23.19 -13.34
N ALA A 1147 39.06 -23.91 -14.44
CA ALA A 1147 38.22 -23.47 -15.57
C ALA A 1147 36.70 -23.41 -15.29
N ALA A 1148 36.23 -24.09 -14.24
CA ALA A 1148 34.82 -24.17 -13.88
C ALA A 1148 34.37 -23.10 -12.85
N SER A 1149 35.30 -22.28 -12.35
CA SER A 1149 35.05 -21.39 -11.21
C SER A 1149 35.89 -20.11 -11.17
N ASP A 1150 36.96 -20.03 -11.97
CA ASP A 1150 37.70 -18.79 -12.19
C ASP A 1150 37.21 -18.11 -13.46
N ALA A 1151 36.95 -16.81 -13.38
CA ALA A 1151 36.64 -16.01 -14.55
C ALA A 1151 37.90 -15.72 -15.39
N ILE A 1152 37.72 -15.60 -16.70
CA ILE A 1152 38.69 -15.09 -17.67
C ILE A 1152 38.04 -13.89 -18.36
N ILE A 1153 38.82 -12.86 -18.64
CA ILE A 1153 38.38 -11.70 -19.42
C ILE A 1153 39.44 -11.42 -20.49
N GLN A 1154 39.05 -11.24 -21.74
CA GLN A 1154 39.96 -10.86 -22.83
C GLN A 1154 39.96 -9.35 -23.05
N LEU A 1155 41.09 -8.69 -22.79
CA LEU A 1155 41.33 -7.31 -23.24
C LEU A 1155 41.81 -7.36 -24.69
N SER A 1156 40.87 -7.22 -25.63
CA SER A 1156 41.10 -7.36 -27.06
C SER A 1156 41.99 -6.24 -27.60
N GLY A 1157 43.04 -6.60 -28.36
CA GLY A 1157 44.03 -5.66 -28.90
C GLY A 1157 44.99 -5.04 -27.86
N TYR A 1158 44.65 -5.07 -26.57
CA TYR A 1158 45.40 -4.46 -25.49
C TYR A 1158 46.62 -5.30 -25.05
N ASN A 1159 47.77 -4.66 -24.84
CA ASN A 1159 49.00 -5.33 -24.41
C ASN A 1159 49.53 -4.74 -23.11
N ILE A 1160 49.30 -5.45 -21.99
CA ILE A 1160 49.77 -5.05 -20.66
C ILE A 1160 51.28 -4.81 -20.59
N ALA A 1161 51.68 -3.72 -19.94
CA ALA A 1161 53.06 -3.32 -19.67
C ALA A 1161 53.11 -2.35 -18.47
N ALA A 1162 54.30 -2.12 -17.89
CA ALA A 1162 54.39 -1.26 -16.69
C ALA A 1162 53.96 0.22 -16.93
N ALA A 1163 53.98 0.70 -18.17
CA ALA A 1163 53.49 2.03 -18.57
C ALA A 1163 52.00 2.04 -18.95
N THR A 1164 51.39 0.86 -19.09
CA THR A 1164 49.98 0.64 -19.42
C THR A 1164 49.45 -0.49 -18.51
N PRO A 1165 49.16 -0.18 -17.23
CA PRO A 1165 48.63 -1.16 -16.30
C PRO A 1165 47.16 -1.48 -16.57
N VAL A 1166 46.73 -2.63 -16.05
CA VAL A 1166 45.32 -2.98 -15.90
C VAL A 1166 44.95 -2.81 -14.44
N VAL A 1167 43.88 -2.08 -14.14
CA VAL A 1167 43.36 -1.92 -12.79
C VAL A 1167 42.19 -2.88 -12.61
N VAL A 1168 42.35 -3.84 -11.70
CA VAL A 1168 41.24 -4.57 -11.11
C VAL A 1168 40.96 -3.91 -9.76
N ILE A 1169 39.74 -3.46 -9.53
CA ILE A 1169 39.26 -2.97 -8.23
C ILE A 1169 38.51 -4.08 -7.50
#